data_AF-A0A4Q7M503-F1
#
_entry.id   AF-A0A4Q7M503-F1
#
_cell.length_a   1.000
_cell.length_b   1.000
_cell.length_c   1.000
_cell.angle_alpha   90.00
_cell.angle_beta   90.00
_cell.angle_gamma   90.00
#
_symmetry.space_group_name_H-M   'P 1'
#
loop_
_entity.id
_entity.type
_entity.pdbx_description
1 polymer ?
#
loop_
_entity_poly.entity_id
_entity_poly.type
_entity_poly.pdbx_seq_one_letter_code
_entity_poly.pdbx_strand_id
1 'polypeptide(L)'
;MDARSEVQVRSRRAARRRRRSGRWAVGLVVVGLVAATGVVGVPVAAGTAATELTEEVAPVPEPEPDMHLIVNSTAWGSPPGADCLDRAKTCTLFKAIETTNTRTTSVAPSARISVSDDIPVGTRMTGDDPNKTQGVRMNSSDKYSSQDTGAYFVISQSVTIDLGHRLLVDGSASDDGEFVAIYIGASDVNIYNADQVLSSGSSFVVGIDDYGVTVKNVTIDGWYAPVGGSAARKGKVNTDKGYGPERFVVFREGVDKVKVKNYNIRGFYDSSTSGIFVFDAFRGSAIMSNITIEGIEVSGNSSGVCVENDGMGCQARLVNSLGETNKVAIKNLTFSGMTVRNLRAVYAFRFTSISEVENLSIVGGEFAENNVAGAGESDAFILLPESVLLTGATTIARNRFGASSDGSGDVAIYARGKEATGSTKKSGLTIEDNHFDGYGSTHGVVRLYKTGMATFRRNTFGPRSVSQASTASEETASSSVMFSNYDTSANRAIRTWYPSSAQVIDSVPVEGTPVAASPFVKEGVATCLATMTVAKHTGAGNQATEPVTLDLYWTQEKTAEVYLGSVTGLSSPGSGMKVQFSLPVGTVTLPDGTSSGTVVNPATGSVSGHVRVQTQGSIQSAGSQDPPPTESSQYSQVMSVTGNCSSGLTLGPREGQEATSTVRDRVFTLTASRPLKASSVVAADFVVTEHDASPGSSAHVTDVTCSDVGASEDECSVYEIVVRANNTTRIVLTLPPGRVVSATGVPNATAAVTATASGPDASLTYINPLTAPGQLSLVTGGPSREYTFGLRDDAPQPAAEIAVTTSLDEVGSAWLTTALTDASFGLGSTGVAIAVTAAEGHIAAGTPSVISHAVASDDPNYSGLVAPSVTVLLFATDPSIEIVKHAYTNVPWEGGTLTAEEVMASGEPVGVGARLVEDTRLWFVFEVRNVSRDDWASELRNVVVTDTVLGDIGAVDSLGIDQTAYLAHGPYYLRATEPEP
;
A
#
# COMPACT_ATOMS: atom_id res chain seq x y z
N MET A 1 69.05 -26.55 34.89
CA MET A 1 70.01 -26.96 33.84
C MET A 1 69.33 -26.81 32.50
N ASP A 2 70.11 -26.52 31.49
CA ASP A 2 69.77 -25.88 30.21
C ASP A 2 68.92 -26.81 29.29
N ALA A 3 67.99 -26.36 28.43
CA ALA A 3 68.03 -25.31 27.38
C ALA A 3 69.03 -25.66 26.25
N ARG A 4 68.61 -26.06 25.03
CA ARG A 4 68.38 -25.22 23.80
C ARG A 4 68.40 -26.16 22.56
N SER A 5 67.96 -25.83 21.34
CA SER A 5 67.14 -24.73 20.79
C SER A 5 66.70 -25.03 19.33
N GLU A 6 65.53 -24.52 18.94
CA GLU A 6 65.15 -23.87 17.66
C GLU A 6 65.78 -24.19 16.26
N VAL A 7 64.95 -23.99 15.22
CA VAL A 7 65.28 -23.36 13.90
C VAL A 7 66.16 -24.13 12.88
N GLN A 8 66.05 -23.98 11.54
CA GLN A 8 64.94 -23.73 10.57
C GLN A 8 65.50 -23.75 9.10
N VAL A 9 64.65 -23.96 8.08
CA VAL A 9 64.65 -23.23 6.76
C VAL A 9 65.70 -23.49 5.62
N ARG A 10 65.18 -24.12 4.53
CA ARG A 10 65.24 -23.77 3.06
C ARG A 10 66.48 -23.94 2.13
N SER A 11 66.20 -24.66 1.01
CA SER A 11 66.42 -24.28 -0.42
C SER A 11 67.82 -24.46 -1.06
N ARG A 12 68.06 -24.46 -2.40
CA ARG A 12 67.33 -23.95 -3.61
C ARG A 12 67.61 -24.72 -4.93
N ARG A 13 66.62 -24.76 -5.86
CA ARG A 13 66.72 -24.75 -7.38
C ARG A 13 67.54 -25.91 -8.05
N ALA A 14 67.50 -26.29 -9.35
CA ALA A 14 66.87 -25.92 -10.64
C ALA A 14 67.11 -27.11 -11.65
N ALA A 15 66.64 -27.24 -12.92
CA ALA A 15 65.58 -26.68 -13.79
C ALA A 15 65.58 -27.40 -15.20
N ARG A 16 64.78 -26.94 -16.17
CA ARG A 16 64.80 -27.19 -17.66
C ARG A 16 64.13 -28.44 -18.31
N ARG A 17 62.96 -28.18 -18.93
CA ARG A 17 62.57 -28.38 -20.37
C ARG A 17 62.98 -29.63 -21.18
N ARG A 18 61.98 -30.38 -21.68
CA ARG A 18 61.58 -30.64 -23.12
C ARG A 18 60.35 -31.58 -23.12
N ARG A 19 59.27 -31.52 -23.92
CA ARG A 19 58.84 -30.95 -25.24
C ARG A 19 58.69 -31.99 -26.37
N ARG A 20 57.47 -32.54 -26.55
CA ARG A 20 56.81 -33.14 -27.76
C ARG A 20 55.30 -33.29 -27.38
N SER A 21 54.25 -32.80 -28.08
CA SER A 21 53.78 -32.81 -29.48
C SER A 21 52.99 -34.08 -29.88
N GLY A 22 51.74 -34.05 -30.37
CA GLY A 22 50.77 -32.94 -30.54
C GLY A 22 49.80 -33.12 -31.74
N ARG A 23 48.81 -32.22 -31.90
CA ARG A 23 47.75 -32.15 -32.97
C ARG A 23 46.71 -33.29 -32.90
N TRP A 24 45.49 -33.21 -33.45
CA TRP A 24 44.85 -32.35 -34.48
C TRP A 24 43.63 -31.58 -33.89
N ALA A 25 43.27 -30.34 -34.23
CA ALA A 25 42.85 -29.69 -35.51
C ALA A 25 41.37 -29.97 -35.91
N VAL A 26 40.56 -29.04 -36.46
CA VAL A 26 40.42 -27.56 -36.34
C VAL A 26 39.18 -27.07 -37.16
N GLY A 27 38.52 -26.00 -36.72
CA GLY A 27 37.52 -25.19 -37.47
C GLY A 27 36.95 -24.12 -36.53
N LEU A 28 37.13 -22.79 -36.62
CA LEU A 28 37.02 -21.81 -37.73
C LEU A 28 35.60 -21.76 -38.35
N VAL A 29 34.93 -20.61 -38.55
CA VAL A 29 35.16 -19.17 -38.19
C VAL A 29 33.80 -18.41 -38.40
N VAL A 30 33.45 -17.19 -37.95
CA VAL A 30 34.17 -15.95 -37.60
C VAL A 30 33.42 -15.06 -36.54
N VAL A 31 33.93 -13.85 -36.34
CA VAL A 31 33.59 -12.69 -35.47
C VAL A 31 32.18 -12.06 -35.62
N GLY A 32 31.66 -11.50 -34.50
CA GLY A 32 30.64 -10.43 -34.43
C GLY A 32 30.81 -9.60 -33.13
N LEU A 33 30.58 -8.28 -33.16
CA LEU A 33 31.00 -7.33 -32.10
C LEU A 33 30.06 -7.19 -30.87
N VAL A 34 30.68 -6.98 -29.71
CA VAL A 34 30.34 -6.02 -28.61
C VAL A 34 28.87 -5.78 -28.24
N ALA A 35 28.51 -6.20 -27.01
CA ALA A 35 27.82 -5.38 -26.02
C ALA A 35 28.19 -5.86 -24.60
N ALA A 36 28.19 -4.98 -23.60
CA ALA A 36 28.45 -5.34 -22.21
C ALA A 36 27.24 -5.02 -21.33
N THR A 37 26.62 -6.05 -20.75
CA THR A 37 25.55 -5.94 -19.75
C THR A 37 25.81 -6.93 -18.62
N GLY A 38 26.06 -6.41 -17.42
CA GLY A 38 26.26 -7.25 -16.24
C GLY A 38 24.94 -7.81 -15.73
N VAL A 39 24.80 -9.14 -15.69
CA VAL A 39 23.63 -9.79 -15.11
C VAL A 39 23.74 -9.74 -13.58
N VAL A 40 23.06 -8.79 -12.96
CA VAL A 40 22.82 -8.76 -11.51
C VAL A 40 21.46 -9.40 -11.27
N GLY A 41 21.45 -10.64 -10.75
CA GLY A 41 20.22 -11.35 -10.43
C GLY A 41 19.55 -10.78 -9.18
N VAL A 42 18.33 -10.25 -9.32
CA VAL A 42 17.50 -9.78 -8.21
C VAL A 42 16.58 -10.92 -7.73
N PRO A 43 16.60 -11.29 -6.44
CA PRO A 43 15.62 -12.21 -5.88
C PRO A 43 14.29 -11.49 -5.64
N VAL A 44 13.26 -11.79 -6.44
CA VAL A 44 11.92 -11.22 -6.27
C VAL A 44 11.22 -11.86 -5.07
N ALA A 45 10.97 -11.06 -4.03
CA ALA A 45 10.21 -11.45 -2.84
C ALA A 45 8.87 -10.70 -2.77
N ALA A 46 7.88 -11.19 -3.53
CA ALA A 46 6.51 -10.68 -3.53
C ALA A 46 5.57 -11.72 -2.88
N GLY A 47 5.04 -11.40 -1.70
CA GLY A 47 4.02 -12.19 -1.02
C GLY A 47 2.63 -11.95 -1.60
N THR A 48 2.42 -12.32 -2.87
CA THR A 48 1.08 -12.80 -3.27
C THR A 48 0.95 -14.27 -2.85
N ALA A 49 -0.28 -14.77 -2.75
CA ALA A 49 -0.48 -16.21 -2.74
C ALA A 49 -0.07 -16.75 -4.12
N ALA A 50 1.17 -17.22 -4.23
CA ALA A 50 1.60 -17.98 -5.39
C ALA A 50 0.84 -19.31 -5.40
N THR A 51 -0.32 -19.33 -6.05
CA THR A 51 -0.54 -20.35 -7.05
C THR A 51 0.65 -20.28 -8.01
N GLU A 52 1.69 -21.05 -7.71
CA GLU A 52 2.51 -21.58 -8.77
C GLU A 52 1.52 -22.24 -9.73
N LEU A 53 1.32 -21.60 -10.89
CA LEU A 53 1.10 -22.35 -12.10
C LEU A 53 2.41 -23.08 -12.36
N THR A 54 2.63 -24.15 -11.61
CA THR A 54 3.45 -25.27 -12.06
C THR A 54 2.87 -25.65 -13.41
N GLU A 55 3.51 -25.17 -14.47
CA GLU A 55 3.28 -25.64 -15.82
C GLU A 55 3.33 -27.16 -15.74
N GLU A 56 2.19 -27.82 -15.95
CA GLU A 56 2.02 -29.22 -15.61
C GLU A 56 2.85 -30.05 -16.59
N VAL A 57 4.13 -30.24 -16.25
CA VAL A 57 5.08 -31.07 -16.98
C VAL A 57 4.49 -32.47 -16.94
N ALA A 58 3.74 -32.80 -18.00
CA ALA A 58 2.97 -34.01 -18.12
C ALA A 58 3.86 -35.18 -17.68
N PRO A 59 3.46 -35.95 -16.65
CA PRO A 59 4.38 -36.81 -15.92
C PRO A 59 5.06 -37.75 -16.91
N VAL A 60 6.40 -37.71 -16.93
CA VAL A 60 7.21 -38.59 -17.78
C VAL A 60 6.73 -40.01 -17.50
N PRO A 61 6.19 -40.72 -18.51
CA PRO A 61 5.49 -41.98 -18.25
C PRO A 61 6.44 -42.95 -17.57
N GLU A 62 6.08 -43.37 -16.36
CA GLU A 62 6.84 -44.36 -15.62
C GLU A 62 6.99 -45.62 -16.49
N PRO A 63 8.17 -46.26 -16.53
CA PRO A 63 8.33 -47.52 -17.25
C PRO A 63 7.33 -48.54 -16.70
N GLU A 64 6.72 -49.34 -17.59
CA GLU A 64 5.72 -50.32 -17.14
C GLU A 64 6.32 -51.28 -16.09
N PRO A 65 5.61 -51.53 -14.98
CA PRO A 65 6.09 -52.38 -13.91
C PRO A 65 6.27 -53.84 -14.35
N ASP A 66 7.40 -54.46 -13.98
CA ASP A 66 7.70 -55.90 -14.11
C ASP A 66 6.60 -56.82 -13.54
N MET A 67 5.75 -56.27 -12.66
CA MET A 67 4.56 -56.93 -12.15
C MET A 67 3.49 -55.91 -11.75
N HIS A 68 2.33 -55.93 -12.40
CA HIS A 68 1.15 -55.16 -12.00
C HIS A 68 0.05 -56.08 -11.44
N LEU A 69 -0.21 -55.99 -10.14
CA LEU A 69 -1.28 -56.71 -9.44
C LEU A 69 -2.46 -55.77 -9.21
N ILE A 70 -3.68 -56.26 -9.47
CA ILE A 70 -4.92 -55.47 -9.33
C ILE A 70 -5.81 -56.11 -8.26
N VAL A 71 -6.00 -55.41 -7.15
CA VAL A 71 -6.86 -55.81 -6.03
C VAL A 71 -8.32 -55.62 -6.44
N ASN A 72 -9.03 -56.73 -6.63
CA ASN A 72 -10.44 -56.78 -7.03
C ASN A 72 -11.36 -57.27 -5.89
N SER A 73 -10.83 -57.39 -4.67
CA SER A 73 -11.58 -57.81 -3.49
C SER A 73 -11.25 -56.98 -2.25
N THR A 74 -12.30 -56.68 -1.48
CA THR A 74 -12.25 -55.92 -0.22
C THR A 74 -11.87 -56.78 0.99
N ALA A 75 -11.71 -58.10 0.85
CA ALA A 75 -11.51 -58.99 1.99
C ALA A 75 -10.14 -58.80 2.67
N TRP A 76 -10.12 -58.82 4.01
CA TRP A 76 -8.89 -58.66 4.81
C TRP A 76 -7.84 -59.74 4.54
N GLY A 77 -8.20 -61.03 4.69
CA GLY A 77 -7.28 -62.15 4.47
C GLY A 77 -7.17 -62.61 3.00
N SER A 78 -6.46 -63.72 2.79
CA SER A 78 -6.42 -64.43 1.50
C SER A 78 -7.45 -65.58 1.49
N PRO A 79 -8.61 -65.46 0.81
CA PRO A 79 -9.58 -66.56 0.75
C PRO A 79 -9.03 -67.78 -0.03
N PRO A 80 -9.57 -69.00 0.18
CA PRO A 80 -9.11 -70.20 -0.51
C PRO A 80 -9.21 -70.05 -2.04
N GLY A 81 -8.08 -70.25 -2.73
CA GLY A 81 -7.97 -70.09 -4.18
C GLY A 81 -7.66 -68.67 -4.67
N ALA A 82 -7.46 -67.69 -3.77
CA ALA A 82 -6.98 -66.35 -4.14
C ALA A 82 -5.58 -66.40 -4.77
N ASP A 83 -5.39 -65.61 -5.82
CA ASP A 83 -4.19 -65.55 -6.64
C ASP A 83 -4.26 -64.27 -7.48
N CYS A 84 -3.23 -63.43 -7.39
CA CYS A 84 -3.19 -62.10 -8.01
C CYS A 84 -2.51 -62.08 -9.38
N LEU A 85 -1.94 -63.19 -9.85
CA LEU A 85 -1.32 -63.29 -11.17
C LEU A 85 -2.36 -63.65 -12.25
N ASP A 86 -3.46 -64.28 -11.86
CA ASP A 86 -4.60 -64.57 -12.73
C ASP A 86 -5.73 -63.55 -12.50
N ARG A 87 -5.91 -62.65 -13.48
CA ARG A 87 -6.94 -61.59 -13.43
C ARG A 87 -8.38 -62.11 -13.35
N ALA A 88 -8.65 -63.39 -13.61
CA ALA A 88 -9.97 -64.00 -13.46
C ALA A 88 -10.27 -64.47 -12.02
N LYS A 89 -9.30 -64.42 -11.11
CA LYS A 89 -9.43 -64.84 -9.71
C LYS A 89 -9.53 -63.66 -8.74
N THR A 90 -9.89 -63.98 -7.50
CA THR A 90 -9.93 -63.04 -6.38
C THR A 90 -8.52 -62.65 -5.95
N CYS A 91 -8.22 -61.35 -6.01
CA CYS A 91 -7.00 -60.74 -5.49
C CYS A 91 -7.36 -59.74 -4.38
N THR A 92 -6.95 -60.04 -3.15
CA THR A 92 -7.04 -59.13 -1.98
C THR A 92 -5.73 -58.36 -1.79
N LEU A 93 -5.76 -57.25 -1.06
CA LEU A 93 -4.54 -56.49 -0.74
C LEU A 93 -3.50 -57.37 -0.02
N PHE A 94 -3.95 -58.24 0.88
CA PHE A 94 -3.13 -59.29 1.50
C PHE A 94 -2.43 -60.14 0.44
N LYS A 95 -3.19 -60.73 -0.49
CA LYS A 95 -2.62 -61.65 -1.48
C LYS A 95 -1.69 -60.95 -2.47
N ALA A 96 -1.93 -59.69 -2.78
CA ALA A 96 -1.07 -58.89 -3.64
C ALA A 96 0.30 -58.60 -2.96
N ILE A 97 0.28 -58.19 -1.69
CA ILE A 97 1.50 -57.96 -0.91
C ILE A 97 2.26 -59.28 -0.67
N GLU A 98 1.57 -60.38 -0.37
CA GLU A 98 2.19 -61.71 -0.18
C GLU A 98 2.87 -62.20 -1.48
N THR A 99 2.18 -62.08 -2.62
CA THR A 99 2.73 -62.41 -3.94
C THR A 99 3.97 -61.58 -4.26
N THR A 100 4.02 -60.33 -3.79
CA THR A 100 5.19 -59.44 -3.97
C THR A 100 6.34 -59.83 -3.03
N ASN A 101 6.07 -60.05 -1.74
CA ASN A 101 7.07 -60.43 -0.74
C ASN A 101 7.82 -61.74 -1.10
N THR A 102 7.15 -62.69 -1.76
CA THR A 102 7.74 -63.98 -2.14
C THR A 102 8.73 -63.91 -3.33
N ARG A 103 8.83 -62.79 -4.06
CA ARG A 103 9.74 -62.67 -5.21
C ARG A 103 11.17 -62.29 -4.80
N THR A 104 11.98 -63.30 -4.48
CA THR A 104 13.43 -63.15 -4.23
C THR A 104 14.23 -63.03 -5.54
N THR A 105 14.12 -61.91 -6.28
CA THR A 105 14.98 -61.64 -7.45
C THR A 105 16.15 -60.72 -7.10
N SER A 106 17.34 -61.01 -7.65
CA SER A 106 18.58 -60.26 -7.38
C SER A 106 18.68 -58.89 -8.06
N VAL A 107 17.62 -58.51 -8.78
CA VAL A 107 17.30 -57.15 -9.19
C VAL A 107 15.91 -56.89 -8.62
N ALA A 108 15.71 -55.75 -7.95
CA ALA A 108 14.41 -55.36 -7.43
C ALA A 108 13.43 -55.19 -8.62
N PRO A 109 12.39 -56.02 -8.74
CA PRO A 109 11.43 -55.90 -9.82
C PRO A 109 10.53 -54.71 -9.52
N SER A 110 10.20 -53.94 -10.54
CA SER A 110 9.24 -52.85 -10.43
C SER A 110 7.83 -53.43 -10.22
N ALA A 111 7.45 -53.64 -8.95
CA ALA A 111 6.14 -54.15 -8.57
C ALA A 111 5.17 -53.00 -8.32
N ARG A 112 4.00 -53.02 -8.98
CA ARG A 112 2.87 -52.12 -8.70
C ARG A 112 1.67 -52.92 -8.22
N ILE A 113 1.06 -52.48 -7.12
CA ILE A 113 -0.26 -52.93 -6.66
C ILE A 113 -1.22 -51.75 -6.86
N SER A 114 -2.36 -51.97 -7.50
CA SER A 114 -3.45 -50.98 -7.55
C SER A 114 -4.80 -51.61 -7.21
N VAL A 115 -5.80 -50.79 -6.93
CA VAL A 115 -7.18 -51.24 -6.68
C VAL A 115 -7.99 -51.21 -7.98
N SER A 116 -8.89 -52.17 -8.21
CA SER A 116 -9.75 -52.20 -9.40
C SER A 116 -10.76 -51.05 -9.39
N ASP A 117 -11.11 -50.53 -10.57
CA ASP A 117 -12.12 -49.47 -10.70
C ASP A 117 -13.52 -49.91 -10.26
N ASP A 118 -13.77 -51.22 -10.21
CA ASP A 118 -15.00 -51.84 -9.68
C ASP A 118 -15.21 -51.61 -8.18
N ILE A 119 -14.16 -51.32 -7.41
CA ILE A 119 -14.24 -51.03 -5.97
C ILE A 119 -14.46 -49.52 -5.80
N PRO A 120 -15.62 -49.05 -5.30
CA PRO A 120 -15.91 -47.62 -5.19
C PRO A 120 -14.92 -46.83 -4.31
N VAL A 121 -14.81 -45.52 -4.55
CA VAL A 121 -14.07 -44.60 -3.68
C VAL A 121 -14.62 -44.66 -2.25
N GLY A 122 -13.74 -44.83 -1.27
CA GLY A 122 -14.10 -44.92 0.16
C GLY A 122 -14.61 -46.30 0.63
N THR A 123 -14.38 -47.39 -0.11
CA THR A 123 -14.81 -48.73 0.27
C THR A 123 -13.93 -49.31 1.37
N ARG A 124 -14.53 -49.66 2.51
CA ARG A 124 -13.84 -50.26 3.66
C ARG A 124 -13.55 -51.75 3.43
N MET A 125 -12.44 -52.23 3.97
CA MET A 125 -12.14 -53.67 3.98
C MET A 125 -13.17 -54.46 4.80
N THR A 126 -13.35 -55.73 4.43
CA THR A 126 -14.47 -56.58 4.88
C THR A 126 -14.02 -57.96 5.35
N GLY A 127 -14.81 -58.63 6.19
CA GLY A 127 -14.52 -59.96 6.73
C GLY A 127 -14.32 -59.91 8.24
N ASP A 128 -13.56 -60.85 8.78
CA ASP A 128 -13.20 -60.85 10.19
C ASP A 128 -12.32 -59.63 10.55
N ASP A 129 -12.52 -59.11 11.76
CA ASP A 129 -11.74 -57.99 12.31
C ASP A 129 -10.26 -58.41 12.49
N PRO A 130 -9.29 -57.67 11.90
CA PRO A 130 -7.88 -58.04 11.97
C PRO A 130 -7.26 -57.88 13.37
N ASN A 131 -7.84 -57.12 14.28
CA ASN A 131 -7.39 -57.09 15.68
C ASN A 131 -7.77 -58.39 16.40
N LYS A 132 -9.00 -58.86 16.18
CA LYS A 132 -9.57 -60.04 16.85
C LYS A 132 -9.08 -61.37 16.25
N THR A 133 -8.91 -61.43 14.93
CA THR A 133 -8.64 -62.69 14.20
C THR A 133 -7.19 -62.75 13.72
N GLN A 134 -6.47 -63.84 14.05
CA GLN A 134 -5.07 -64.00 13.64
C GLN A 134 -4.95 -64.32 12.14
N GLY A 135 -5.82 -65.19 11.60
CA GLY A 135 -5.74 -65.68 10.22
C GLY A 135 -6.00 -64.67 9.09
N VAL A 136 -6.23 -63.39 9.41
CA VAL A 136 -6.36 -62.29 8.43
C VAL A 136 -5.24 -61.25 8.54
N ARG A 137 -4.27 -61.44 9.45
CA ARG A 137 -3.04 -60.65 9.58
C ARG A 137 -1.88 -61.35 8.90
N MET A 138 -0.96 -60.59 8.32
CA MET A 138 0.31 -61.13 7.81
C MET A 138 1.25 -61.56 8.94
N ASN A 139 1.19 -60.90 10.10
CA ASN A 139 1.95 -61.30 11.28
C ASN A 139 1.16 -60.98 12.56
N SER A 140 1.15 -61.88 13.54
CA SER A 140 0.41 -61.72 14.80
C SER A 140 1.26 -61.95 16.06
N SER A 141 2.58 -61.95 15.95
CA SER A 141 3.51 -62.25 17.05
C SER A 141 4.66 -61.24 17.19
N ASP A 142 5.09 -60.64 16.09
CA ASP A 142 6.39 -59.98 16.06
C ASP A 142 6.26 -58.50 16.40
N LYS A 143 7.14 -58.00 17.26
CA LYS A 143 7.15 -56.57 17.62
C LYS A 143 7.76 -55.74 16.50
N TYR A 144 6.93 -54.83 15.99
CA TYR A 144 7.30 -53.88 14.95
C TYR A 144 7.66 -52.50 15.49
N SER A 145 7.15 -52.14 16.68
CA SER A 145 7.62 -51.01 17.49
C SER A 145 7.77 -51.44 18.96
N SER A 146 8.14 -50.51 19.83
CA SER A 146 8.10 -50.71 21.28
C SER A 146 6.70 -51.13 21.77
N GLN A 147 5.64 -50.61 21.14
CA GLN A 147 4.24 -50.87 21.51
C GLN A 147 3.62 -51.98 20.63
N ASP A 148 3.58 -51.78 19.31
CA ASP A 148 2.85 -52.63 18.35
C ASP A 148 3.42 -54.05 18.24
N THR A 149 2.53 -55.06 18.32
CA THR A 149 2.90 -56.49 18.33
C THR A 149 2.09 -57.26 17.29
N GLY A 150 2.60 -57.35 16.06
CA GLY A 150 1.91 -57.86 14.88
C GLY A 150 1.48 -56.75 13.90
N ALA A 151 1.17 -57.14 12.67
CA ALA A 151 0.80 -56.23 11.59
C ALA A 151 -0.27 -56.84 10.66
N TYR A 152 -1.22 -56.03 10.19
CA TYR A 152 -2.19 -56.47 9.17
C TYR A 152 -1.46 -56.78 7.86
N PHE A 153 -0.63 -55.83 7.40
CA PHE A 153 0.22 -55.97 6.22
C PHE A 153 1.70 -55.74 6.56
N VAL A 154 2.55 -56.59 5.99
CA VAL A 154 4.01 -56.54 6.08
C VAL A 154 4.56 -56.37 4.67
N ILE A 155 5.30 -55.30 4.41
CA ILE A 155 5.98 -55.08 3.12
C ILE A 155 7.46 -55.40 3.30
N SER A 156 7.94 -56.46 2.64
CA SER A 156 9.32 -56.96 2.75
C SER A 156 10.05 -57.03 1.39
N GLN A 157 9.51 -56.38 0.36
CA GLN A 157 10.14 -56.17 -0.96
C GLN A 157 9.75 -54.78 -1.49
N SER A 158 10.53 -54.22 -2.41
CA SER A 158 10.26 -52.94 -3.09
C SER A 158 8.94 -52.99 -3.87
N VAL A 159 8.07 -51.98 -3.70
CA VAL A 159 6.73 -51.97 -4.29
C VAL A 159 6.11 -50.57 -4.29
N THR A 160 5.36 -50.24 -5.35
CA THR A 160 4.45 -49.09 -5.37
C THR A 160 3.01 -49.58 -5.17
N ILE A 161 2.35 -49.13 -4.10
CA ILE A 161 0.95 -49.46 -3.77
C ILE A 161 0.09 -48.21 -3.94
N ASP A 162 -0.86 -48.25 -4.86
CA ASP A 162 -1.80 -47.16 -5.14
C ASP A 162 -3.23 -47.60 -4.78
N LEU A 163 -3.71 -47.14 -3.62
CA LEU A 163 -5.05 -47.49 -3.15
C LEU A 163 -6.16 -46.66 -3.82
N GLY A 164 -5.81 -45.65 -4.62
CA GLY A 164 -6.73 -44.81 -5.41
C GLY A 164 -7.82 -44.09 -4.60
N HIS A 165 -7.67 -43.95 -3.28
CA HIS A 165 -8.72 -43.67 -2.30
C HIS A 165 -9.93 -44.63 -2.36
N ARG A 166 -9.79 -45.80 -3.02
CA ARG A 166 -10.83 -46.82 -3.20
C ARG A 166 -10.91 -47.79 -2.04
N LEU A 167 -9.77 -48.30 -1.55
CA LEU A 167 -9.74 -49.29 -0.48
C LEU A 167 -9.25 -48.68 0.85
N LEU A 168 -10.08 -48.73 1.89
CA LEU A 168 -9.79 -48.18 3.22
C LEU A 168 -9.36 -49.28 4.21
N VAL A 169 -8.13 -49.14 4.74
CA VAL A 169 -7.47 -50.10 5.63
C VAL A 169 -7.75 -49.77 7.10
N ASP A 170 -9.02 -49.84 7.51
CA ASP A 170 -9.44 -49.47 8.87
C ASP A 170 -9.86 -50.69 9.70
N GLY A 171 -8.97 -51.13 10.60
CA GLY A 171 -9.21 -52.13 11.63
C GLY A 171 -9.47 -51.55 13.03
N SER A 172 -9.57 -50.23 13.20
CA SER A 172 -9.58 -49.56 14.51
C SER A 172 -10.83 -49.76 15.38
N ALA A 173 -11.79 -50.57 14.94
CA ALA A 173 -13.08 -50.76 15.60
C ALA A 173 -13.05 -51.64 16.87
N SER A 174 -11.85 -52.06 17.33
CA SER A 174 -11.69 -52.77 18.61
C SER A 174 -10.31 -52.52 19.24
N ASP A 175 -10.28 -52.36 20.56
CA ASP A 175 -9.08 -52.07 21.35
C ASP A 175 -8.45 -53.35 21.96
N ASP A 176 -8.61 -54.50 21.30
CA ASP A 176 -8.22 -55.84 21.81
C ASP A 176 -6.70 -56.11 21.73
N GLY A 177 -5.88 -55.07 21.57
CA GLY A 177 -4.42 -55.13 21.47
C GLY A 177 -3.86 -54.19 20.41
N GLU A 178 -2.56 -53.88 20.50
CA GLU A 178 -1.91 -52.89 19.63
C GLU A 178 -1.21 -53.52 18.42
N PHE A 179 -1.61 -53.11 17.22
CA PHE A 179 -1.15 -53.67 15.95
C PHE A 179 -0.80 -52.59 14.93
N VAL A 180 0.12 -52.90 14.02
CA VAL A 180 0.43 -52.04 12.87
C VAL A 180 -0.57 -52.29 11.73
N ALA A 181 -1.12 -51.26 11.10
CA ALA A 181 -1.90 -51.47 9.87
C ALA A 181 -0.99 -51.82 8.67
N ILE A 182 0.03 -50.99 8.38
CA ILE A 182 1.05 -51.28 7.34
C ILE A 182 2.47 -51.12 7.91
N TYR A 183 3.19 -52.24 8.02
CA TYR A 183 4.62 -52.25 8.34
C TYR A 183 5.46 -52.23 7.06
N ILE A 184 6.42 -51.31 6.98
CA ILE A 184 7.34 -51.12 5.85
C ILE A 184 8.76 -51.50 6.29
N GLY A 185 9.13 -52.75 6.00
CA GLY A 185 10.45 -53.33 6.24
C GLY A 185 11.25 -53.54 4.95
N ALA A 186 11.07 -52.67 3.96
CA ALA A 186 11.77 -52.75 2.67
C ALA A 186 12.10 -51.36 2.11
N SER A 187 13.16 -51.29 1.31
CA SER A 187 13.55 -50.05 0.60
C SER A 187 12.80 -49.90 -0.72
N ASP A 188 12.72 -48.66 -1.21
CA ASP A 188 12.09 -48.30 -2.49
C ASP A 188 10.60 -48.70 -2.51
N VAL A 189 9.87 -48.22 -1.50
CA VAL A 189 8.44 -48.48 -1.29
C VAL A 189 7.66 -47.17 -1.38
N ASN A 190 6.65 -47.12 -2.24
CA ASN A 190 5.74 -45.98 -2.35
C ASN A 190 4.31 -46.42 -2.00
N ILE A 191 3.61 -45.61 -1.22
CA ILE A 191 2.20 -45.80 -0.87
C ILE A 191 1.44 -44.53 -1.22
N TYR A 192 0.49 -44.66 -2.14
CA TYR A 192 -0.27 -43.57 -2.74
C TYR A 192 -1.77 -43.68 -2.43
N ASN A 193 -2.40 -42.52 -2.21
CA ASN A 193 -3.86 -42.36 -2.13
C ASN A 193 -4.52 -43.26 -1.05
N ALA A 194 -3.81 -43.47 0.06
CA ALA A 194 -4.17 -44.41 1.12
C ALA A 194 -5.02 -43.73 2.22
N ASP A 195 -6.32 -43.57 1.95
CA ASP A 195 -7.28 -43.08 2.94
C ASP A 195 -7.54 -44.09 4.07
N GLN A 196 -7.78 -43.59 5.27
CA GLN A 196 -8.22 -44.34 6.45
C GLN A 196 -7.41 -45.61 6.72
N VAL A 197 -6.08 -45.54 6.56
CA VAL A 197 -5.16 -46.53 7.14
C VAL A 197 -5.18 -46.32 8.65
N LEU A 198 -5.76 -47.27 9.39
CA LEU A 198 -6.01 -47.19 10.82
C LEU A 198 -5.96 -48.58 11.48
N SER A 199 -5.36 -48.62 12.66
CA SER A 199 -5.36 -49.76 13.58
C SER A 199 -5.52 -49.25 15.02
N SER A 200 -5.67 -50.17 15.98
CA SER A 200 -5.59 -49.90 17.44
C SER A 200 -4.16 -49.61 17.92
N GLY A 201 -3.37 -48.85 17.13
CA GLY A 201 -1.95 -48.67 17.35
C GLY A 201 -1.35 -47.75 16.30
N SER A 202 -0.39 -48.26 15.54
CA SER A 202 0.30 -47.51 14.48
C SER A 202 -0.27 -47.75 13.08
N SER A 203 -0.70 -46.68 12.42
CA SER A 203 -1.20 -46.73 11.02
C SER A 203 -0.08 -47.16 10.07
N PHE A 204 1.10 -46.57 10.20
CA PHE A 204 2.33 -46.98 9.51
C PHE A 204 3.49 -47.13 10.50
N VAL A 205 4.33 -48.15 10.29
CA VAL A 205 5.65 -48.26 10.93
C VAL A 205 6.70 -48.48 9.84
N VAL A 206 7.72 -47.62 9.79
CA VAL A 206 8.83 -47.71 8.83
C VAL A 206 10.12 -47.95 9.61
N GLY A 207 10.82 -49.05 9.36
CA GLY A 207 11.96 -49.46 10.20
C GLY A 207 12.81 -50.59 9.64
N ILE A 208 13.91 -50.89 10.33
CA ILE A 208 14.85 -51.97 9.98
C ILE A 208 14.09 -53.29 9.74
N ASP A 209 14.39 -53.94 8.62
CA ASP A 209 13.91 -55.28 8.28
C ASP A 209 14.34 -56.34 9.32
N ASP A 210 13.83 -57.57 9.16
CA ASP A 210 14.15 -58.66 10.08
C ASP A 210 15.56 -59.25 9.90
N TYR A 211 16.38 -58.66 9.01
CA TYR A 211 17.78 -59.01 8.77
C TYR A 211 18.78 -57.96 9.26
N GLY A 212 18.32 -56.78 9.71
CA GLY A 212 19.17 -55.70 10.22
C GLY A 212 19.50 -54.60 9.20
N VAL A 213 18.80 -54.53 8.06
CA VAL A 213 19.09 -53.63 6.93
C VAL A 213 18.36 -52.29 7.04
N THR A 214 19.09 -51.21 6.76
CA THR A 214 18.58 -49.83 6.66
C THR A 214 17.52 -49.69 5.57
N VAL A 215 16.28 -49.33 5.95
CA VAL A 215 15.18 -49.07 5.00
C VAL A 215 15.31 -47.68 4.37
N LYS A 216 15.20 -47.61 3.04
CA LYS A 216 15.50 -46.41 2.24
C LYS A 216 14.40 -46.02 1.26
N ASN A 217 14.35 -44.74 0.90
CA ASN A 217 13.53 -44.21 -0.21
C ASN A 217 12.04 -44.61 -0.08
N VAL A 218 11.43 -44.31 1.08
CA VAL A 218 10.02 -44.65 1.35
C VAL A 218 9.14 -43.41 1.17
N THR A 219 8.07 -43.51 0.40
CA THR A 219 7.09 -42.44 0.21
C THR A 219 5.72 -42.87 0.71
N ILE A 220 5.10 -42.10 1.60
CA ILE A 220 3.70 -42.25 2.02
C ILE A 220 2.99 -40.94 1.67
N ASP A 221 2.16 -40.94 0.63
CA ASP A 221 1.65 -39.73 -0.02
C ASP A 221 0.15 -39.81 -0.26
N GLY A 222 -0.59 -38.97 0.46
CA GLY A 222 -2.04 -38.93 0.41
C GLY A 222 -2.61 -38.31 -0.86
N TRP A 223 -1.77 -37.72 -1.73
CA TRP A 223 -2.20 -37.07 -2.97
C TRP A 223 -1.21 -37.38 -4.10
N TYR A 224 -1.54 -38.40 -4.88
CA TYR A 224 -0.87 -38.77 -6.13
C TYR A 224 -1.93 -38.83 -7.24
N ALA A 225 -1.80 -38.00 -8.28
CA ALA A 225 -2.82 -37.88 -9.33
C ALA A 225 -3.05 -39.24 -10.04
N PRO A 226 -4.23 -39.86 -9.91
CA PRO A 226 -4.45 -41.19 -10.48
C PRO A 226 -4.66 -41.10 -11.99
N VAL A 227 -4.01 -42.01 -12.72
CA VAL A 227 -4.17 -42.21 -14.17
C VAL A 227 -5.57 -42.80 -14.43
N GLY A 228 -6.60 -41.93 -14.39
CA GLY A 228 -8.01 -42.34 -14.45
C GLY A 228 -9.04 -41.26 -14.09
N GLY A 229 -8.63 -40.11 -13.54
CA GLY A 229 -9.50 -38.93 -13.47
C GLY A 229 -10.33 -38.74 -12.17
N SER A 230 -9.92 -39.35 -11.06
CA SER A 230 -10.39 -38.88 -9.75
C SER A 230 -9.78 -37.51 -9.45
N ALA A 231 -10.57 -36.57 -8.93
CA ALA A 231 -10.08 -35.23 -8.62
C ALA A 231 -8.99 -35.28 -7.53
N ALA A 232 -7.87 -34.63 -7.80
CA ALA A 232 -6.75 -34.43 -6.89
C ALA A 232 -7.21 -33.93 -5.50
N ARG A 233 -6.93 -34.71 -4.45
CA ARG A 233 -7.17 -34.33 -3.05
C ARG A 233 -6.15 -34.97 -2.12
N LYS A 234 -6.01 -34.39 -0.93
CA LYS A 234 -5.26 -34.98 0.19
C LYS A 234 -5.90 -36.28 0.68
N GLY A 235 -5.07 -37.13 1.26
CA GLY A 235 -5.48 -38.36 1.92
C GLY A 235 -6.16 -38.06 3.25
N LYS A 236 -7.17 -38.82 3.65
CA LYS A 236 -7.94 -38.55 4.88
C LYS A 236 -7.78 -39.66 5.91
N VAL A 237 -7.39 -39.29 7.14
CA VAL A 237 -7.25 -40.20 8.29
C VAL A 237 -7.96 -39.61 9.51
N ASN A 238 -9.15 -40.12 9.78
CA ASN A 238 -10.06 -39.74 10.87
C ASN A 238 -10.49 -41.00 11.64
N THR A 239 -10.26 -41.03 12.95
CA THR A 239 -10.59 -42.13 13.87
C THR A 239 -12.09 -42.23 14.20
N ASP A 240 -12.95 -42.22 13.18
CA ASP A 240 -14.42 -42.07 13.25
C ASP A 240 -15.20 -43.27 13.85
N LYS A 241 -14.51 -44.16 14.57
CA LYS A 241 -15.03 -45.40 15.18
C LYS A 241 -14.51 -45.72 16.59
N GLY A 242 -13.54 -44.97 17.10
CA GLY A 242 -13.03 -45.13 18.45
C GLY A 242 -11.66 -44.50 18.65
N TYR A 243 -11.19 -44.39 19.90
CA TYR A 243 -9.90 -43.75 20.20
C TYR A 243 -8.67 -44.64 19.95
N GLY A 244 -8.83 -45.94 19.70
CA GLY A 244 -7.74 -46.93 19.63
C GLY A 244 -6.52 -46.55 18.76
N PRO A 245 -6.65 -45.80 17.65
CA PRO A 245 -5.49 -45.30 16.92
C PRO A 245 -4.70 -44.26 17.74
N GLU A 246 -3.52 -44.66 18.20
CA GLU A 246 -2.57 -43.77 18.90
C GLU A 246 -1.56 -43.10 17.96
N ARG A 247 -1.19 -43.77 16.86
CA ARG A 247 -0.01 -43.43 16.06
C ARG A 247 -0.31 -43.39 14.56
N PHE A 248 0.10 -42.31 13.88
CA PHE A 248 -0.02 -42.24 12.42
C PHE A 248 1.22 -42.82 11.73
N VAL A 249 2.43 -42.26 11.96
CA VAL A 249 3.68 -42.84 11.47
C VAL A 249 4.70 -42.99 12.60
N VAL A 250 5.16 -44.23 12.82
CA VAL A 250 6.37 -44.49 13.61
C VAL A 250 7.55 -44.65 12.66
N PHE A 251 8.54 -43.78 12.80
CA PHE A 251 9.87 -43.95 12.24
C PHE A 251 10.72 -44.71 13.25
N ARG A 252 11.34 -45.80 12.83
CA ARG A 252 12.24 -46.58 13.67
C ARG A 252 13.70 -46.34 13.34
N GLU A 253 14.56 -46.77 14.28
CA GLU A 253 16.01 -46.71 14.16
C GLU A 253 16.50 -47.14 12.77
N GLY A 254 17.46 -46.42 12.18
CA GLY A 254 18.04 -46.84 10.89
C GLY A 254 17.16 -46.69 9.63
N VAL A 255 16.22 -45.74 9.58
CA VAL A 255 15.60 -45.31 8.30
C VAL A 255 16.40 -44.19 7.60
N ASP A 256 16.30 -44.12 6.26
CA ASP A 256 16.92 -43.09 5.41
C ASP A 256 15.97 -42.64 4.29
N LYS A 257 15.79 -41.34 4.07
CA LYS A 257 14.94 -40.77 2.98
C LYS A 257 13.49 -41.26 3.04
N VAL A 258 12.81 -40.97 4.14
CA VAL A 258 11.37 -41.24 4.28
C VAL A 258 10.59 -39.94 4.07
N LYS A 259 9.58 -39.97 3.19
CA LYS A 259 8.66 -38.86 2.93
C LYS A 259 7.25 -39.23 3.37
N VAL A 260 6.61 -38.38 4.16
CA VAL A 260 5.19 -38.48 4.51
C VAL A 260 4.52 -37.16 4.13
N LYS A 261 3.56 -37.18 3.19
CA LYS A 261 2.98 -35.92 2.69
C LYS A 261 1.50 -35.98 2.31
N ASN A 262 0.87 -34.81 2.26
CA ASN A 262 -0.47 -34.60 1.73
C ASN A 262 -1.61 -35.35 2.45
N TYR A 263 -1.62 -35.37 3.79
CA TYR A 263 -2.70 -35.96 4.60
C TYR A 263 -3.44 -34.93 5.45
N ASN A 264 -4.74 -35.14 5.63
CA ASN A 264 -5.58 -34.52 6.63
C ASN A 264 -5.85 -35.54 7.74
N ILE A 265 -5.44 -35.21 8.96
CA ILE A 265 -5.29 -36.13 10.10
C ILE A 265 -6.09 -35.60 11.29
N ARG A 266 -6.88 -36.48 11.94
CA ARG A 266 -7.67 -36.12 13.13
C ARG A 266 -7.98 -37.32 14.02
N GLY A 267 -7.95 -37.09 15.33
CA GLY A 267 -8.60 -37.96 16.31
C GLY A 267 -7.75 -39.06 16.94
N PHE A 268 -6.43 -38.99 16.82
CA PHE A 268 -5.54 -39.94 17.51
C PHE A 268 -5.56 -39.67 19.04
N TYR A 269 -5.43 -40.71 19.85
CA TYR A 269 -5.46 -40.62 21.32
C TYR A 269 -4.15 -40.02 21.91
N ASP A 270 -4.22 -39.23 23.00
CA ASP A 270 -3.01 -38.75 23.70
C ASP A 270 -2.63 -39.68 24.87
N SER A 271 -1.40 -40.15 24.85
CA SER A 271 -0.80 -40.94 25.92
C SER A 271 0.68 -40.60 26.06
N SER A 272 1.40 -41.27 26.97
CA SER A 272 2.86 -41.17 27.03
C SER A 272 3.55 -41.72 25.78
N THR A 273 2.91 -42.65 25.07
CA THR A 273 3.45 -43.45 23.98
C THR A 273 2.91 -43.08 22.59
N SER A 274 1.82 -42.33 22.52
CA SER A 274 1.16 -41.95 21.26
C SER A 274 1.81 -40.76 20.54
N GLY A 275 1.33 -40.45 19.32
CA GLY A 275 1.73 -39.28 18.55
C GLY A 275 1.52 -39.46 17.05
N ILE A 276 1.27 -38.36 16.32
CA ILE A 276 1.14 -38.37 14.86
C ILE A 276 2.45 -38.83 14.21
N PHE A 277 3.58 -38.27 14.66
CA PHE A 277 4.92 -38.67 14.22
C PHE A 277 5.75 -39.11 15.42
N VAL A 278 6.10 -40.40 15.46
CA VAL A 278 6.84 -41.00 16.57
C VAL A 278 8.20 -41.49 16.10
N PHE A 279 9.25 -41.18 16.86
CA PHE A 279 10.60 -41.64 16.62
C PHE A 279 10.99 -42.68 17.67
N ASP A 280 10.97 -43.97 17.30
CA ASP A 280 11.18 -45.09 18.21
C ASP A 280 12.56 -45.73 18.00
N ALA A 281 13.37 -45.84 19.06
CA ALA A 281 14.66 -46.53 19.03
C ALA A 281 14.52 -47.97 19.54
N PHE A 282 13.67 -48.78 18.89
CA PHE A 282 13.18 -50.05 19.43
C PHE A 282 14.27 -51.12 19.57
N ARG A 283 14.91 -51.53 18.45
CA ARG A 283 15.95 -52.59 18.48
C ARG A 283 17.36 -52.04 18.78
N GLY A 284 17.56 -50.72 18.80
CA GLY A 284 18.85 -50.10 19.14
C GLY A 284 18.96 -48.61 18.80
N SER A 285 20.13 -48.02 19.09
CA SER A 285 20.39 -46.57 18.94
C SER A 285 20.93 -46.18 17.55
N ALA A 286 20.29 -46.65 16.46
CA ALA A 286 20.70 -46.33 15.09
C ALA A 286 20.04 -45.03 14.58
N ILE A 287 20.82 -44.19 13.89
CA ILE A 287 20.38 -42.87 13.42
C ILE A 287 19.24 -42.99 12.41
N MET A 288 18.20 -42.18 12.58
CA MET A 288 17.13 -41.96 11.61
C MET A 288 17.47 -40.74 10.75
N SER A 289 17.29 -40.81 9.43
CA SER A 289 17.88 -39.82 8.53
C SER A 289 17.02 -39.39 7.33
N ASN A 290 17.19 -38.12 6.92
CA ASN A 290 16.58 -37.52 5.72
C ASN A 290 15.04 -37.67 5.69
N ILE A 291 14.37 -37.38 6.81
CA ILE A 291 12.92 -37.51 6.94
C ILE A 291 12.24 -36.19 6.55
N THR A 292 11.22 -36.25 5.68
CA THR A 292 10.43 -35.08 5.24
C THR A 292 8.95 -35.32 5.52
N ILE A 293 8.31 -34.36 6.18
CA ILE A 293 6.91 -34.38 6.57
C ILE A 293 6.27 -33.10 6.01
N GLU A 294 5.39 -33.23 5.01
CA GLU A 294 5.07 -32.13 4.09
C GLU A 294 3.55 -31.98 3.81
N GLY A 295 3.05 -30.74 3.85
CA GLY A 295 1.64 -30.44 3.50
C GLY A 295 0.58 -31.09 4.41
N ILE A 296 1.00 -31.61 5.57
CA ILE A 296 0.14 -32.31 6.53
C ILE A 296 -0.75 -31.30 7.26
N GLU A 297 -2.05 -31.61 7.32
CA GLU A 297 -3.04 -30.86 8.08
C GLU A 297 -3.51 -31.68 9.28
N VAL A 298 -3.27 -31.19 10.50
CA VAL A 298 -3.76 -31.81 11.75
C VAL A 298 -4.84 -30.92 12.35
N SER A 299 -6.02 -31.49 12.60
CA SER A 299 -7.17 -30.74 13.13
C SER A 299 -7.70 -31.37 14.42
N GLY A 300 -7.69 -30.59 15.51
CA GLY A 300 -8.38 -30.91 16.75
C GLY A 300 -9.86 -30.54 16.68
N ASN A 301 -10.70 -31.23 17.47
CA ASN A 301 -12.08 -30.79 17.70
C ASN A 301 -12.11 -29.62 18.69
N SER A 302 -12.98 -28.62 18.48
CA SER A 302 -13.07 -27.44 19.34
C SER A 302 -13.52 -27.76 20.77
N SER A 303 -14.17 -28.91 21.00
CA SER A 303 -14.52 -29.41 22.33
C SER A 303 -13.36 -30.06 23.08
N GLY A 304 -12.34 -30.58 22.39
CA GLY A 304 -11.25 -31.39 22.98
C GLY A 304 -11.68 -32.71 23.65
N VAL A 305 -12.96 -33.10 23.59
CA VAL A 305 -13.48 -34.29 24.30
C VAL A 305 -13.24 -35.54 23.47
N CYS A 306 -12.27 -36.36 23.88
CA CYS A 306 -12.04 -37.71 23.38
C CYS A 306 -13.13 -38.69 23.85
N VAL A 307 -13.58 -39.61 22.99
CA VAL A 307 -14.67 -40.56 23.30
C VAL A 307 -14.33 -41.96 22.80
N GLU A 308 -14.64 -42.99 23.60
CA GLU A 308 -14.34 -44.42 23.34
C GLU A 308 -14.83 -44.92 21.97
N ASN A 309 -16.01 -44.48 21.54
CA ASN A 309 -16.66 -44.90 20.29
C ASN A 309 -16.59 -43.84 19.17
N ASP A 310 -15.92 -42.70 19.41
CA ASP A 310 -15.65 -41.66 18.40
C ASP A 310 -14.33 -40.95 18.74
N GLY A 311 -13.26 -41.38 18.07
CA GLY A 311 -11.94 -40.79 18.25
C GLY A 311 -11.82 -39.37 17.69
N MET A 312 -12.77 -38.85 16.89
CA MET A 312 -12.64 -37.54 16.25
C MET A 312 -12.53 -36.36 17.22
N GLY A 313 -12.78 -36.54 18.52
CA GLY A 313 -12.54 -35.54 19.55
C GLY A 313 -11.14 -35.59 20.19
N CYS A 314 -10.43 -36.71 20.07
CA CYS A 314 -9.10 -36.94 20.64
C CYS A 314 -8.00 -36.18 19.88
N GLN A 315 -6.87 -35.92 20.54
CA GLN A 315 -5.78 -35.09 20.00
C GLN A 315 -4.40 -35.58 20.45
N ALA A 316 -3.76 -36.47 19.70
CA ALA A 316 -2.39 -36.91 20.00
C ALA A 316 -1.35 -35.80 19.76
N ARG A 317 -0.17 -35.97 20.35
CA ARG A 317 1.03 -35.14 20.11
C ARG A 317 1.41 -35.09 18.64
N LEU A 318 1.94 -33.97 18.14
CA LEU A 318 2.46 -33.95 16.77
C LEU A 318 3.75 -34.77 16.66
N VAL A 319 4.66 -34.58 17.62
CA VAL A 319 5.92 -35.33 17.73
C VAL A 319 6.05 -35.94 19.12
N ASN A 320 6.40 -37.23 19.15
CA ASN A 320 6.85 -37.95 20.34
C ASN A 320 8.08 -38.81 20.01
N SER A 321 8.76 -39.34 21.02
CA SER A 321 9.97 -40.14 20.85
C SER A 321 10.09 -41.22 21.93
N LEU A 322 10.23 -42.48 21.51
CA LEU A 322 10.22 -43.66 22.37
C LEU A 322 11.61 -44.31 22.41
N GLY A 323 12.04 -44.76 23.59
CA GLY A 323 13.38 -45.31 23.80
C GLY A 323 13.96 -44.98 25.17
N GLU A 324 13.29 -45.35 26.27
CA GLU A 324 13.75 -45.01 27.63
C GLU A 324 15.16 -45.55 27.95
N THR A 325 15.56 -46.66 27.32
CA THR A 325 16.91 -47.25 27.36
C THR A 325 17.76 -47.02 26.12
N ASN A 326 17.17 -46.63 24.98
CA ASN A 326 17.83 -46.55 23.68
C ASN A 326 17.84 -45.13 23.13
N LYS A 327 19.00 -44.67 22.67
CA LYS A 327 19.20 -43.30 22.21
C LYS A 327 18.57 -43.06 20.84
N VAL A 328 17.42 -42.40 20.82
CA VAL A 328 16.85 -41.77 19.61
C VAL A 328 17.83 -40.71 19.12
N ALA A 329 18.20 -40.77 17.85
CA ALA A 329 19.12 -39.84 17.18
C ALA A 329 18.63 -39.58 15.76
N ILE A 330 18.52 -38.30 15.38
CA ILE A 330 17.89 -37.88 14.13
C ILE A 330 18.80 -36.92 13.35
N LYS A 331 18.88 -37.12 12.04
CA LYS A 331 19.64 -36.26 11.11
C LYS A 331 18.80 -35.84 9.91
N ASN A 332 18.78 -34.54 9.58
CA ASN A 332 18.04 -34.00 8.43
C ASN A 332 16.53 -34.29 8.51
N LEU A 333 15.85 -33.77 9.55
CA LEU A 333 14.40 -33.87 9.71
C LEU A 333 13.74 -32.56 9.27
N THR A 334 12.76 -32.62 8.37
CA THR A 334 12.05 -31.45 7.85
C THR A 334 10.55 -31.59 8.03
N PHE A 335 9.92 -30.57 8.62
CA PHE A 335 8.49 -30.31 8.58
C PHE A 335 8.25 -29.09 7.68
N SER A 336 7.49 -29.24 6.59
CA SER A 336 7.25 -28.17 5.60
C SER A 336 5.75 -28.00 5.31
N GLY A 337 5.26 -26.75 5.33
CA GLY A 337 3.88 -26.44 4.95
C GLY A 337 2.81 -27.14 5.81
N MET A 338 3.11 -27.43 7.08
CA MET A 338 2.16 -28.06 7.99
C MET A 338 1.08 -27.07 8.44
N THR A 339 -0.18 -27.51 8.45
CA THR A 339 -1.29 -26.79 9.06
C THR A 339 -1.70 -27.50 10.35
N VAL A 340 -1.78 -26.81 11.47
CA VAL A 340 -2.21 -27.37 12.76
C VAL A 340 -3.22 -26.43 13.40
N ARG A 341 -4.45 -26.92 13.59
CA ARG A 341 -5.57 -26.12 14.12
C ARG A 341 -6.24 -26.77 15.32
N ASN A 342 -6.61 -25.95 16.30
CA ASN A 342 -7.42 -26.34 17.46
C ASN A 342 -6.85 -27.46 18.35
N LEU A 343 -5.52 -27.57 18.46
CA LEU A 343 -4.92 -28.34 19.55
C LEU A 343 -5.26 -27.70 20.91
N ARG A 344 -5.62 -28.53 21.89
CA ARG A 344 -6.10 -28.13 23.22
C ARG A 344 -5.46 -29.01 24.28
N ALA A 345 -4.67 -28.41 25.18
CA ALA A 345 -4.09 -29.08 26.34
C ALA A 345 -3.15 -30.27 25.99
N VAL A 346 -2.49 -30.24 24.83
CA VAL A 346 -1.61 -31.30 24.33
C VAL A 346 -0.24 -30.78 23.89
N TYR A 347 0.76 -31.66 23.85
CA TYR A 347 2.12 -31.31 23.45
C TYR A 347 2.26 -31.37 21.93
N ALA A 348 2.63 -30.27 21.27
CA ALA A 348 2.81 -30.24 19.82
C ALA A 348 4.15 -30.87 19.39
N PHE A 349 5.22 -30.07 19.23
CA PHE A 349 6.54 -30.55 18.80
C PHE A 349 7.46 -30.78 20.01
N ARG A 350 7.39 -31.97 20.62
CA ARG A 350 8.16 -32.30 21.84
C ARG A 350 9.33 -33.24 21.53
N PHE A 351 10.55 -32.69 21.48
CA PHE A 351 11.77 -33.45 21.20
C PHE A 351 12.57 -33.84 22.46
N THR A 352 11.93 -33.89 23.64
CA THR A 352 12.62 -33.98 24.95
C THR A 352 13.40 -35.27 25.21
N SER A 353 13.00 -36.40 24.62
CA SER A 353 13.66 -37.69 24.84
C SER A 353 14.65 -38.05 23.72
N ILE A 354 14.98 -37.09 22.84
CA ILE A 354 15.88 -37.29 21.72
C ILE A 354 17.30 -36.89 22.11
N SER A 355 18.25 -37.80 21.92
CA SER A 355 19.62 -37.64 22.41
C SER A 355 20.55 -36.87 21.47
N GLU A 356 20.19 -36.79 20.18
CA GLU A 356 20.90 -36.02 19.15
C GLU A 356 19.92 -35.60 18.04
N VAL A 357 19.99 -34.32 17.65
CA VAL A 357 19.26 -33.77 16.50
C VAL A 357 20.23 -32.92 15.68
N GLU A 358 20.52 -33.38 14.47
CA GLU A 358 21.30 -32.65 13.47
C GLU A 358 20.38 -32.18 12.34
N ASN A 359 20.46 -30.89 11.96
CA ASN A 359 19.69 -30.30 10.85
C ASN A 359 18.16 -30.53 10.94
N LEU A 360 17.50 -29.97 11.97
CA LEU A 360 16.04 -29.91 12.06
C LEU A 360 15.51 -28.66 11.33
N SER A 361 14.50 -28.82 10.46
CA SER A 361 13.82 -27.74 9.75
C SER A 361 12.32 -27.78 10.07
N ILE A 362 11.75 -26.64 10.50
CA ILE A 362 10.30 -26.43 10.68
C ILE A 362 9.95 -25.14 9.94
N VAL A 363 9.33 -25.26 8.77
CA VAL A 363 9.21 -24.13 7.82
C VAL A 363 7.85 -23.99 7.14
N GLY A 364 7.38 -22.76 7.00
CA GLY A 364 6.15 -22.44 6.26
C GLY A 364 4.86 -22.98 6.90
N GLY A 365 4.88 -23.33 8.19
CA GLY A 365 3.74 -23.90 8.89
C GLY A 365 2.74 -22.86 9.39
N GLU A 366 1.46 -23.23 9.44
CA GLU A 366 0.39 -22.44 10.06
C GLU A 366 -0.16 -23.18 11.28
N PHE A 367 0.13 -22.64 12.47
CA PHE A 367 -0.20 -23.21 13.77
C PHE A 367 -1.23 -22.31 14.48
N ALA A 368 -2.46 -22.28 13.95
CA ALA A 368 -3.52 -21.36 14.38
C ALA A 368 -4.47 -21.95 15.44
N GLU A 369 -5.05 -21.07 16.27
CA GLU A 369 -6.05 -21.41 17.30
C GLU A 369 -5.58 -22.51 18.27
N ASN A 370 -4.30 -22.60 18.62
CA ASN A 370 -3.76 -23.69 19.45
C ASN A 370 -3.61 -23.29 20.94
N ASN A 371 -3.65 -24.27 21.84
CA ASN A 371 -3.34 -24.14 23.26
C ASN A 371 -2.56 -25.38 23.73
N VAL A 372 -1.39 -25.15 24.32
CA VAL A 372 -0.47 -26.21 24.77
C VAL A 372 -0.92 -26.88 26.06
N ALA A 373 -0.24 -27.97 26.45
CA ALA A 373 -0.57 -28.79 27.63
C ALA A 373 -0.48 -28.07 28.98
N GLY A 374 0.28 -26.98 29.09
CA GLY A 374 0.50 -26.29 30.36
C GLY A 374 1.04 -24.86 30.19
N ALA A 375 1.47 -24.28 31.31
CA ALA A 375 1.93 -22.90 31.40
C ALA A 375 3.43 -22.78 31.73
N GLY A 376 4.19 -23.88 31.67
CA GLY A 376 5.64 -23.89 31.89
C GLY A 376 6.44 -23.71 30.61
N GLU A 377 7.73 -23.35 30.75
CA GLU A 377 8.67 -23.32 29.62
C GLU A 377 8.84 -24.72 28.97
N SER A 378 8.80 -25.81 29.75
CA SER A 378 8.79 -27.19 29.25
C SER A 378 7.43 -27.68 28.71
N ASP A 379 6.44 -26.78 28.58
CA ASP A 379 5.17 -27.02 27.87
C ASP A 379 5.11 -26.31 26.50
N ALA A 380 6.23 -25.75 26.02
CA ALA A 380 6.29 -24.96 24.79
C ALA A 380 5.76 -25.70 23.55
N PHE A 381 5.12 -24.96 22.62
CA PHE A 381 4.55 -25.53 21.38
C PHE A 381 5.64 -26.19 20.50
N ILE A 382 6.83 -25.60 20.44
CA ILE A 382 8.07 -26.26 20.02
C ILE A 382 9.02 -26.32 21.22
N LEU A 383 9.25 -27.53 21.73
CA LEU A 383 10.24 -27.82 22.76
C LEU A 383 11.39 -28.62 22.14
N LEU A 384 12.48 -27.91 21.87
CA LEU A 384 13.71 -28.50 21.31
C LEU A 384 14.44 -29.38 22.35
N PRO A 385 15.30 -30.33 21.94
CA PRO A 385 15.95 -31.29 22.84
C PRO A 385 16.66 -30.62 24.03
N GLU A 386 16.29 -30.99 25.25
CA GLU A 386 16.86 -30.42 26.47
C GLU A 386 18.25 -31.00 26.79
N SER A 387 19.19 -30.17 27.22
CA SER A 387 20.57 -30.54 27.63
C SER A 387 21.44 -31.22 26.54
N VAL A 388 20.94 -31.28 25.31
CA VAL A 388 21.66 -31.73 24.11
C VAL A 388 22.30 -30.52 23.42
N LEU A 389 23.21 -30.74 22.47
CA LEU A 389 23.57 -29.70 21.49
C LEU A 389 22.85 -30.01 20.20
N LEU A 390 22.11 -29.03 19.67
CA LEU A 390 21.72 -29.04 18.27
C LEU A 390 22.99 -29.01 17.41
N THR A 391 23.05 -29.85 16.39
CA THR A 391 24.21 -29.96 15.49
C THR A 391 23.82 -29.57 14.06
N GLY A 392 24.80 -29.12 13.28
CA GLY A 392 24.57 -28.60 11.94
C GLY A 392 23.79 -27.27 11.94
N ALA A 393 22.72 -27.19 11.13
CA ALA A 393 21.88 -26.01 10.95
C ALA A 393 20.41 -26.35 11.24
N THR A 394 19.91 -25.95 12.42
CA THR A 394 18.51 -26.07 12.81
C THR A 394 17.76 -24.77 12.53
N THR A 395 16.67 -24.83 11.78
CA THR A 395 15.92 -23.66 11.30
C THR A 395 14.45 -23.77 11.65
N ILE A 396 13.90 -22.76 12.33
CA ILE A 396 12.45 -22.57 12.49
C ILE A 396 12.10 -21.26 11.78
N ALA A 397 11.52 -21.31 10.58
CA ALA A 397 11.36 -20.10 9.77
C ALA A 397 10.08 -19.99 8.94
N ARG A 398 9.57 -18.77 8.80
CA ARG A 398 8.34 -18.43 8.03
C ARG A 398 7.09 -19.16 8.51
N ASN A 399 6.99 -19.48 9.80
CA ASN A 399 5.80 -20.09 10.40
C ASN A 399 4.89 -19.03 11.06
N ARG A 400 3.57 -19.25 11.05
CA ARG A 400 2.59 -18.47 11.82
C ARG A 400 2.17 -19.26 13.06
N PHE A 401 2.35 -18.70 14.25
CA PHE A 401 1.90 -19.25 15.52
C PHE A 401 0.77 -18.37 16.08
N GLY A 402 -0.45 -18.90 16.17
CA GLY A 402 -1.61 -18.20 16.76
C GLY A 402 -2.19 -18.98 17.94
N ALA A 403 -2.11 -18.41 19.14
CA ALA A 403 -2.73 -18.99 20.33
C ALA A 403 -4.26 -18.77 20.34
N SER A 404 -5.01 -19.74 20.86
CA SER A 404 -6.47 -19.78 20.89
C SER A 404 -7.14 -18.65 21.67
N SER A 405 -6.47 -18.13 22.70
CA SER A 405 -6.83 -16.90 23.40
C SER A 405 -5.57 -16.26 23.97
N ASP A 406 -5.69 -15.06 24.51
CA ASP A 406 -4.55 -14.29 25.00
C ASP A 406 -3.94 -15.00 26.22
N GLY A 407 -2.65 -15.31 26.15
CA GLY A 407 -1.95 -16.10 27.16
C GLY A 407 -2.28 -17.60 27.15
N SER A 408 -2.97 -18.16 26.13
CA SER A 408 -3.23 -19.61 26.02
C SER A 408 -1.98 -20.38 25.55
N GLY A 409 -0.97 -20.40 26.41
CA GLY A 409 0.36 -20.95 26.18
C GLY A 409 1.45 -19.93 26.46
N ASP A 410 2.30 -20.19 27.47
CA ASP A 410 3.31 -19.23 27.90
C ASP A 410 4.51 -19.13 26.94
N VAL A 411 4.84 -20.21 26.21
CA VAL A 411 5.99 -20.22 25.29
C VAL A 411 5.62 -20.91 23.96
N ALA A 412 5.90 -20.25 22.85
CA ALA A 412 5.77 -20.82 21.51
C ALA A 412 7.00 -21.67 21.12
N ILE A 413 8.21 -21.20 21.45
CA ILE A 413 9.46 -21.94 21.22
C ILE A 413 10.37 -21.85 22.46
N TYR A 414 10.70 -23.01 23.06
CA TYR A 414 11.73 -23.12 24.10
C TYR A 414 12.93 -23.93 23.58
N ALA A 415 14.13 -23.38 23.78
CA ALA A 415 15.39 -24.05 23.49
C ALA A 415 16.28 -24.08 24.74
N ARG A 416 16.55 -25.29 25.26
CA ARG A 416 17.33 -25.53 26.48
C ARG A 416 18.60 -26.32 26.19
N GLY A 417 19.65 -25.65 25.71
CA GLY A 417 20.93 -26.30 25.39
C GLY A 417 21.77 -26.65 26.63
N LYS A 418 23.08 -26.85 26.43
CA LYS A 418 24.04 -27.21 27.50
C LYS A 418 25.26 -26.29 27.63
N GLU A 419 25.25 -25.14 26.94
CA GLU A 419 26.34 -24.19 26.97
C GLU A 419 26.45 -23.43 28.29
N ALA A 420 27.65 -22.94 28.58
CA ALA A 420 27.94 -22.18 29.80
C ALA A 420 27.54 -20.70 29.69
N THR A 421 27.33 -20.07 30.84
CA THR A 421 27.22 -18.62 31.02
C THR A 421 28.34 -17.89 30.27
N GLY A 422 27.98 -17.02 29.32
CA GLY A 422 28.92 -16.27 28.49
C GLY A 422 29.47 -16.99 27.25
N SER A 423 28.99 -18.20 26.92
CA SER A 423 29.51 -18.98 25.78
C SER A 423 29.29 -18.30 24.42
N THR A 424 30.35 -18.27 23.61
CA THR A 424 30.38 -17.75 22.22
C THR A 424 30.27 -18.85 21.17
N LYS A 425 29.98 -20.11 21.54
CA LYS A 425 29.84 -21.20 20.57
C LYS A 425 28.57 -21.04 19.72
N LYS A 426 28.66 -21.31 18.42
CA LYS A 426 27.52 -21.43 17.51
C LYS A 426 26.60 -22.57 17.94
N SER A 427 25.32 -22.28 18.13
CA SER A 427 24.28 -23.23 18.54
C SER A 427 23.73 -24.10 17.41
N GLY A 428 23.98 -23.70 16.15
CA GLY A 428 23.29 -24.24 14.98
C GLY A 428 21.85 -23.72 14.78
N LEU A 429 21.24 -23.09 15.79
CA LEU A 429 19.83 -22.66 15.77
C LEU A 429 19.66 -21.28 15.08
N THR A 430 18.69 -21.22 14.17
CA THR A 430 18.15 -19.99 13.56
C THR A 430 16.63 -19.97 13.68
N ILE A 431 16.07 -18.87 14.18
CA ILE A 431 14.64 -18.60 14.25
C ILE A 431 14.37 -17.30 13.50
N GLU A 432 13.72 -17.34 12.34
CA GLU A 432 13.56 -16.15 11.48
C GLU A 432 12.27 -16.07 10.66
N ASP A 433 11.83 -14.85 10.35
CA ASP A 433 10.62 -14.56 9.54
C ASP A 433 9.33 -15.20 10.07
N ASN A 434 9.27 -15.65 11.33
CA ASN A 434 8.06 -16.20 11.93
C ASN A 434 7.14 -15.08 12.43
N HIS A 435 5.86 -15.38 12.56
CA HIS A 435 4.88 -14.54 13.23
C HIS A 435 4.32 -15.25 14.45
N PHE A 436 4.24 -14.57 15.58
CA PHE A 436 3.65 -15.08 16.82
C PHE A 436 2.52 -14.15 17.28
N ASP A 437 1.40 -14.70 17.74
CA ASP A 437 0.29 -13.93 18.30
C ASP A 437 -0.47 -14.72 19.38
N GLY A 438 -0.90 -14.03 20.44
CA GLY A 438 -1.63 -14.59 21.59
C GLY A 438 -0.80 -15.40 22.59
N TYR A 439 0.46 -15.75 22.26
CA TYR A 439 1.35 -16.47 23.17
C TYR A 439 1.97 -15.54 24.23
N GLY A 440 2.39 -16.14 25.35
CA GLY A 440 3.17 -15.47 26.39
C GLY A 440 2.39 -15.06 27.62
N SER A 441 2.97 -15.28 28.80
CA SER A 441 2.52 -14.67 30.05
C SER A 441 3.70 -14.32 30.98
N THR A 442 4.42 -15.32 31.48
CA THR A 442 5.52 -15.15 32.46
C THR A 442 6.88 -15.42 31.84
N HIS A 443 7.03 -16.51 31.08
CA HIS A 443 8.32 -16.95 30.55
C HIS A 443 8.67 -16.32 29.18
N GLY A 444 7.67 -15.79 28.47
CA GLY A 444 7.85 -15.03 27.23
C GLY A 444 7.79 -15.88 25.96
N VAL A 445 7.37 -15.28 24.84
CA VAL A 445 6.89 -16.02 23.66
C VAL A 445 7.95 -16.93 23.04
N VAL A 446 9.18 -16.44 22.88
CA VAL A 446 10.34 -17.28 22.53
C VAL A 446 11.41 -17.13 23.60
N ARG A 447 11.98 -18.27 24.00
CA ARG A 447 12.86 -18.38 25.15
C ARG A 447 14.07 -19.25 24.85
N LEU A 448 15.26 -18.69 25.07
CA LEU A 448 16.53 -19.39 24.87
C LEU A 448 17.29 -19.47 26.20
N TYR A 449 17.75 -20.67 26.54
CA TYR A 449 18.59 -20.93 27.71
C TYR A 449 19.70 -21.92 27.34
N LYS A 450 20.95 -21.63 27.71
CA LYS A 450 22.13 -22.48 27.45
C LYS A 450 22.35 -22.87 25.99
N THR A 451 21.86 -22.07 25.05
CA THR A 451 22.00 -22.33 23.61
C THR A 451 23.38 -21.98 23.08
N GLY A 452 24.10 -21.05 23.71
CA GLY A 452 25.19 -20.32 23.04
C GLY A 452 24.63 -19.28 22.06
N MET A 453 25.33 -19.07 20.95
CA MET A 453 24.99 -18.11 19.89
C MET A 453 23.91 -18.69 18.96
N ALA A 454 22.71 -18.12 18.99
CA ALA A 454 21.54 -18.56 18.23
C ALA A 454 20.91 -17.35 17.51
N THR A 455 20.76 -17.47 16.19
CA THR A 455 20.25 -16.37 15.36
C THR A 455 18.76 -16.19 15.59
N PHE A 456 18.35 -15.00 16.02
CA PHE A 456 16.94 -14.58 16.06
C PHE A 456 16.81 -13.24 15.33
N ARG A 457 16.05 -13.22 14.22
CA ARG A 457 15.94 -12.04 13.35
C ARG A 457 14.64 -12.00 12.55
N ARG A 458 14.16 -10.81 12.20
CA ARG A 458 12.95 -10.53 11.40
C ARG A 458 11.65 -11.23 11.86
N ASN A 459 11.58 -11.73 13.09
CA ASN A 459 10.34 -12.32 13.62
C ASN A 459 9.38 -11.20 14.04
N THR A 460 8.08 -11.40 13.84
CA THR A 460 7.02 -10.43 14.18
C THR A 460 6.12 -10.96 15.29
N PHE A 461 5.55 -10.05 16.05
CA PHE A 461 4.71 -10.33 17.21
C PHE A 461 3.43 -9.51 17.13
N GLY A 462 2.30 -10.19 16.95
CA GLY A 462 0.97 -9.59 16.88
C GLY A 462 0.49 -9.02 18.23
N PRO A 463 -0.60 -8.22 18.23
CA PRO A 463 -1.01 -7.41 19.38
C PRO A 463 -1.29 -8.19 20.67
N ARG A 464 -1.64 -9.48 20.56
CA ARG A 464 -2.00 -10.35 21.69
C ARG A 464 -0.78 -11.06 22.30
N SER A 465 0.42 -10.84 21.75
CA SER A 465 1.69 -11.35 22.29
C SER A 465 2.08 -10.64 23.59
N VAL A 466 2.71 -11.35 24.54
CA VAL A 466 3.15 -10.71 25.78
C VAL A 466 4.23 -9.64 25.55
N SER A 467 3.95 -8.44 26.06
CA SER A 467 4.90 -7.34 26.17
C SER A 467 4.53 -6.45 27.37
N GLN A 468 5.56 -5.96 28.06
CA GLN A 468 5.47 -5.13 29.26
C GLN A 468 4.89 -3.74 28.96
N ALA A 469 4.17 -3.15 29.93
CA ALA A 469 3.63 -1.80 29.80
C ALA A 469 4.73 -0.70 29.73
N SER A 470 5.92 -0.98 30.25
CA SER A 470 7.14 -0.21 29.98
C SER A 470 8.08 -1.07 29.16
N THR A 471 8.29 -0.70 27.89
CA THR A 471 9.13 -1.51 26.98
C THR A 471 10.62 -1.36 27.25
N ALA A 472 11.04 -0.34 28.01
CA ALA A 472 12.44 -0.13 28.40
C ALA A 472 13.03 -1.23 29.31
N SER A 473 12.20 -1.88 30.13
CA SER A 473 12.66 -3.04 30.91
C SER A 473 12.83 -4.30 30.06
N GLU A 474 12.22 -4.39 28.86
CA GLU A 474 12.35 -5.55 27.96
C GLU A 474 13.75 -5.72 27.37
N GLU A 475 14.59 -4.67 27.35
CA GLU A 475 16.01 -4.74 26.99
C GLU A 475 16.86 -5.53 28.01
N THR A 476 16.26 -5.88 29.15
CA THR A 476 16.98 -6.43 30.31
C THR A 476 16.26 -7.57 31.05
N ALA A 477 14.93 -7.70 30.88
CA ALA A 477 14.10 -8.65 31.62
C ALA A 477 14.10 -10.06 31.00
N SER A 478 14.08 -11.09 31.86
CA SER A 478 14.00 -12.51 31.47
C SER A 478 12.57 -13.09 31.56
N SER A 479 11.56 -12.23 31.68
CA SER A 479 10.14 -12.58 31.87
C SER A 479 9.19 -11.56 31.23
N SER A 480 8.01 -12.04 30.81
CA SER A 480 6.93 -11.25 30.17
C SER A 480 7.38 -10.39 28.98
N VAL A 481 8.29 -10.93 28.16
CA VAL A 481 8.81 -10.30 26.92
C VAL A 481 8.53 -11.17 25.69
N MET A 482 8.53 -10.56 24.51
CA MET A 482 8.36 -11.28 23.23
C MET A 482 9.50 -12.27 22.96
N PHE A 483 10.74 -11.88 23.25
CA PHE A 483 11.93 -12.73 23.06
C PHE A 483 12.87 -12.59 24.27
N SER A 484 13.17 -13.72 24.93
CA SER A 484 14.06 -13.77 26.09
C SER A 484 15.31 -14.61 25.85
N ASN A 485 16.47 -14.02 26.16
CA ASN A 485 17.71 -14.74 26.43
C ASN A 485 17.80 -14.85 27.96
N TYR A 486 17.43 -16.00 28.53
CA TYR A 486 17.14 -16.12 29.98
C TYR A 486 18.30 -15.67 30.89
N ASP A 487 19.53 -16.02 30.51
CA ASP A 487 20.75 -15.49 31.07
C ASP A 487 21.85 -15.40 29.99
N THR A 488 23.07 -15.02 30.36
CA THR A 488 24.17 -14.85 29.40
C THR A 488 24.67 -16.15 28.76
N SER A 489 24.08 -17.32 29.04
CA SER A 489 24.36 -18.57 28.31
C SER A 489 23.62 -18.69 26.97
N ALA A 490 22.66 -17.81 26.69
CA ALA A 490 22.04 -17.63 25.38
C ALA A 490 22.37 -16.23 24.83
N ASN A 491 22.94 -16.14 23.62
CA ASN A 491 23.30 -14.88 22.95
C ASN A 491 24.05 -13.86 23.82
N ARG A 492 24.84 -14.35 24.80
CA ARG A 492 25.49 -13.54 25.85
C ARG A 492 24.54 -12.63 26.64
N ALA A 493 23.22 -12.72 26.46
CA ALA A 493 22.22 -11.71 26.80
C ALA A 493 22.72 -10.28 26.48
N ILE A 494 23.11 -10.05 25.22
CA ILE A 494 23.56 -8.73 24.76
C ILE A 494 22.45 -7.68 24.89
N ARG A 495 22.83 -6.48 25.35
CA ARG A 495 21.98 -5.29 25.37
C ARG A 495 21.61 -4.89 23.94
N THR A 496 20.33 -4.64 23.73
CA THR A 496 19.81 -4.04 22.50
C THR A 496 20.29 -2.59 22.38
N TRP A 497 20.46 -2.11 21.15
CA TRP A 497 20.45 -0.67 20.87
C TRP A 497 19.00 -0.18 20.82
N TYR A 498 18.74 1.11 21.03
CA TYR A 498 17.37 1.62 21.11
C TYR A 498 17.16 2.92 20.32
N PRO A 499 15.96 3.14 19.76
CA PRO A 499 15.60 4.44 19.20
C PRO A 499 15.43 5.47 20.32
N SER A 500 16.11 6.62 20.22
CA SER A 500 15.99 7.76 21.13
C SER A 500 15.13 8.89 20.57
N SER A 501 14.89 8.90 19.25
CA SER A 501 13.89 9.72 18.57
C SER A 501 13.49 9.08 17.25
N ALA A 502 12.26 9.31 16.78
CA ALA A 502 11.80 8.90 15.45
C ALA A 502 10.83 9.94 14.87
N GLN A 503 11.04 10.31 13.60
CA GLN A 503 10.21 11.31 12.92
C GLN A 503 10.17 11.07 11.40
N VAL A 504 9.07 11.48 10.77
CA VAL A 504 8.97 11.60 9.31
C VAL A 504 9.93 12.69 8.81
N ILE A 505 10.46 12.54 7.59
CA ILE A 505 11.34 13.53 6.95
C ILE A 505 10.91 13.86 5.52
N ASP A 506 11.43 14.97 5.01
CA ASP A 506 10.99 15.59 3.76
C ASP A 506 11.73 14.97 2.55
N SER A 507 11.21 13.81 2.14
CA SER A 507 11.42 12.99 0.92
C SER A 507 12.81 12.64 0.40
N VAL A 508 13.91 13.31 0.77
CA VAL A 508 15.25 12.97 0.25
C VAL A 508 16.01 12.01 1.20
N PRO A 509 16.51 10.85 0.72
CA PRO A 509 17.50 10.06 1.44
C PRO A 509 18.76 10.89 1.71
N VAL A 510 19.13 11.07 2.99
CA VAL A 510 20.19 12.01 3.37
C VAL A 510 21.52 11.32 3.12
N GLU A 511 22.28 11.82 2.13
CA GLU A 511 23.49 11.16 1.64
C GLU A 511 24.44 10.74 2.78
N GLY A 512 24.92 9.50 2.73
CA GLY A 512 25.75 8.90 3.78
C GLY A 512 24.98 8.38 5.01
N THR A 513 23.66 8.60 5.12
CA THR A 513 22.84 8.03 6.20
C THR A 513 22.46 6.58 5.86
N PRO A 514 22.65 5.60 6.76
CA PRO A 514 22.21 4.22 6.52
C PRO A 514 20.69 4.09 6.35
N VAL A 515 20.26 3.47 5.25
CA VAL A 515 18.85 3.21 4.91
C VAL A 515 18.51 1.74 5.16
N ALA A 516 17.34 1.47 5.75
CA ALA A 516 16.83 0.13 5.97
C ALA A 516 16.31 -0.51 4.67
N ALA A 517 16.75 -1.74 4.40
CA ALA A 517 16.30 -2.54 3.26
C ALA A 517 14.86 -3.02 3.50
N SER A 518 13.89 -2.20 3.09
CA SER A 518 12.47 -2.37 3.46
C SER A 518 11.71 -3.29 2.50
N PRO A 519 10.87 -4.23 2.99
CA PRO A 519 10.06 -5.11 2.13
C PRO A 519 8.90 -4.39 1.42
N PHE A 520 8.63 -3.13 1.78
CA PHE A 520 7.56 -2.28 1.25
C PHE A 520 7.98 -1.36 0.10
N VAL A 521 9.29 -1.16 -0.12
CA VAL A 521 9.77 -0.35 -1.25
C VAL A 521 9.70 -1.19 -2.53
N LYS A 522 8.54 -1.10 -3.19
CA LYS A 522 8.16 -1.82 -4.40
C LYS A 522 7.39 -0.89 -5.32
N GLU A 523 7.47 -1.14 -6.63
CA GLU A 523 6.71 -0.40 -7.64
C GLU A 523 5.20 -0.48 -7.33
N GLY A 524 4.52 0.67 -7.39
CA GLY A 524 3.10 0.81 -7.05
C GLY A 524 2.74 0.84 -5.55
N VAL A 525 3.69 0.64 -4.63
CA VAL A 525 3.43 0.72 -3.18
C VAL A 525 3.82 2.09 -2.63
N ALA A 526 2.82 2.89 -2.24
CA ALA A 526 3.06 4.18 -1.58
C ALA A 526 3.75 3.97 -0.21
N THR A 527 4.77 4.78 0.05
CA THR A 527 5.55 4.72 1.30
C THR A 527 5.79 6.14 1.84
N CYS A 528 6.35 6.22 3.04
CA CYS A 528 6.71 7.48 3.67
C CYS A 528 8.07 7.36 4.34
N LEU A 529 8.99 8.25 4.00
CA LEU A 529 10.36 8.21 4.50
C LEU A 529 10.43 8.81 5.92
N ALA A 530 11.00 8.05 6.85
CA ALA A 530 11.22 8.46 8.22
C ALA A 530 12.69 8.25 8.62
N THR A 531 13.11 8.91 9.70
CA THR A 531 14.41 8.71 10.33
C THR A 531 14.25 8.45 11.82
N MET A 532 15.14 7.63 12.37
CA MET A 532 15.30 7.44 13.81
C MET A 532 16.74 7.71 14.21
N THR A 533 16.94 8.25 15.41
CA THR A 533 18.25 8.24 16.06
C THR A 533 18.34 6.98 16.91
N VAL A 534 19.32 6.13 16.66
CA VAL A 534 19.57 4.91 17.44
C VAL A 534 20.79 5.11 18.33
N ALA A 535 20.67 4.73 19.60
CA ALA A 535 21.73 4.79 20.60
C ALA A 535 22.13 3.38 21.08
N LYS A 536 23.42 3.20 21.35
CA LYS A 536 23.97 2.01 22.01
C LYS A 536 23.80 2.13 23.52
N HIS A 537 23.29 1.07 24.17
CA HIS A 537 23.14 1.04 25.63
C HIS A 537 24.48 1.18 26.35
N THR A 538 24.66 2.21 27.18
CA THR A 538 25.94 2.53 27.85
C THR A 538 26.14 1.86 29.22
N GLY A 539 25.07 1.42 29.87
CA GLY A 539 25.11 0.77 31.18
C GLY A 539 25.67 -0.66 31.15
N ALA A 540 25.97 -1.19 32.35
CA ALA A 540 26.60 -2.51 32.53
C ALA A 540 25.77 -3.66 31.93
N GLY A 541 26.47 -4.56 31.23
CA GLY A 541 25.91 -5.72 30.53
C GLY A 541 26.83 -6.16 29.39
N ASN A 542 26.51 -7.29 28.76
CA ASN A 542 27.18 -7.68 27.53
C ASN A 542 26.76 -6.75 26.38
N GLN A 543 27.73 -6.35 25.58
CA GLN A 543 27.54 -5.51 24.40
C GLN A 543 27.63 -6.38 23.14
N ALA A 544 26.78 -6.08 22.15
CA ALA A 544 26.87 -6.66 20.82
C ALA A 544 28.24 -6.38 20.19
N THR A 545 28.83 -7.38 19.53
CA THR A 545 30.06 -7.17 18.75
C THR A 545 29.75 -6.38 17.48
N GLU A 546 30.36 -5.20 17.37
CA GLU A 546 30.30 -4.32 16.19
C GLU A 546 31.23 -4.81 15.06
N PRO A 547 30.89 -4.57 13.77
CA PRO A 547 29.67 -3.89 13.31
C PRO A 547 28.41 -4.74 13.50
N VAL A 548 27.31 -4.09 13.93
CA VAL A 548 26.02 -4.75 14.17
C VAL A 548 25.10 -4.69 12.95
N THR A 549 24.08 -5.52 12.98
CA THR A 549 22.83 -5.34 12.20
C THR A 549 21.74 -4.87 13.15
N LEU A 550 20.81 -4.04 12.64
CA LEU A 550 19.56 -3.70 13.30
C LEU A 550 18.39 -4.16 12.42
N ASP A 551 17.51 -4.99 12.94
CA ASP A 551 16.16 -5.18 12.38
C ASP A 551 15.23 -4.11 12.95
N LEU A 552 14.46 -3.45 12.10
CA LEU A 552 13.51 -2.41 12.49
C LEU A 552 12.07 -2.95 12.42
N TYR A 553 11.24 -2.53 13.38
CA TYR A 553 9.84 -2.93 13.48
C TYR A 553 8.96 -1.72 13.82
N TRP A 554 7.77 -1.66 13.24
CA TRP A 554 6.68 -0.80 13.69
C TRP A 554 5.75 -1.57 14.62
N THR A 555 5.14 -0.85 15.57
CA THR A 555 4.01 -1.34 16.36
C THR A 555 3.00 -0.23 16.63
N GLN A 556 1.73 -0.60 16.76
CA GLN A 556 0.67 0.30 17.22
C GLN A 556 0.96 0.82 18.64
N GLU A 557 1.33 -0.08 19.57
CA GLU A 557 1.61 0.28 20.97
C GLU A 557 3.00 -0.17 21.44
N LYS A 558 3.24 -1.49 21.52
CA LYS A 558 4.37 -2.05 22.29
C LYS A 558 5.02 -3.31 21.71
N THR A 559 4.36 -4.03 20.81
CA THR A 559 4.82 -5.33 20.30
C THR A 559 5.79 -5.14 19.10
N ALA A 560 5.79 -6.01 18.10
CA ALA A 560 6.57 -5.86 16.87
C ALA A 560 5.76 -6.40 15.68
N GLU A 561 4.60 -5.79 15.43
CA GLU A 561 3.61 -6.27 14.46
C GLU A 561 4.13 -6.30 13.01
N VAL A 562 4.91 -5.28 12.61
CA VAL A 562 5.32 -5.08 11.21
C VAL A 562 6.84 -4.90 11.11
N TYR A 563 7.53 -5.83 10.45
CA TYR A 563 8.96 -5.69 10.15
C TYR A 563 9.19 -4.69 9.00
N LEU A 564 10.00 -3.66 9.25
CA LEU A 564 10.23 -2.52 8.35
C LEU A 564 11.47 -2.66 7.47
N GLY A 565 12.38 -3.60 7.78
CA GLY A 565 13.66 -3.77 7.09
C GLY A 565 14.85 -3.93 8.05
N SER A 566 16.01 -4.34 7.52
CA SER A 566 17.28 -4.39 8.27
C SER A 566 18.25 -3.30 7.81
N VAL A 567 19.14 -2.87 8.71
CA VAL A 567 20.32 -2.05 8.40
C VAL A 567 21.57 -2.78 8.88
N THR A 568 22.54 -3.01 7.99
CA THR A 568 23.76 -3.80 8.27
C THR A 568 25.01 -2.92 8.34
N GLY A 569 26.06 -3.40 9.01
CA GLY A 569 27.38 -2.76 8.97
C GLY A 569 27.56 -1.59 9.95
N LEU A 570 26.74 -1.50 10.99
CA LEU A 570 26.64 -0.34 11.86
C LEU A 570 27.65 -0.37 13.01
N SER A 571 28.40 0.72 13.19
CA SER A 571 29.36 0.91 14.29
C SER A 571 29.05 2.21 15.03
N SER A 572 29.26 2.25 16.34
CA SER A 572 28.77 3.35 17.19
C SER A 572 29.69 4.58 17.12
N PRO A 573 29.18 5.78 16.75
CA PRO A 573 29.90 7.04 16.88
C PRO A 573 29.91 7.58 18.33
N GLY A 574 29.35 6.85 19.29
CA GLY A 574 29.28 7.23 20.72
C GLY A 574 28.16 8.19 21.09
N SER A 575 27.75 9.10 20.19
CA SER A 575 26.68 10.08 20.40
C SER A 575 25.28 9.65 19.91
N GLY A 576 25.16 8.43 19.38
CA GLY A 576 23.98 7.97 18.64
C GLY A 576 24.08 8.27 17.14
N MET A 577 23.29 7.56 16.34
CA MET A 577 23.43 7.53 14.88
C MET A 577 22.06 7.57 14.20
N LYS A 578 21.92 8.35 13.13
CA LYS A 578 20.69 8.38 12.33
C LYS A 578 20.60 7.16 11.42
N VAL A 579 19.39 6.66 11.29
CA VAL A 579 18.96 5.60 10.35
C VAL A 579 17.74 6.12 9.61
N GLN A 580 17.63 5.84 8.30
CA GLN A 580 16.43 6.09 7.50
C GLN A 580 15.67 4.79 7.24
N PHE A 581 14.35 4.85 7.17
CA PHE A 581 13.48 3.70 6.93
C PHE A 581 12.17 4.14 6.26
N SER A 582 11.53 3.20 5.56
CA SER A 582 10.24 3.43 4.90
C SER A 582 9.08 2.88 5.73
N LEU A 583 8.08 3.72 5.96
CA LEU A 583 6.79 3.34 6.50
C LEU A 583 5.83 3.04 5.33
N PRO A 584 5.12 1.90 5.30
CA PRO A 584 4.06 1.66 4.32
C PRO A 584 2.87 2.62 4.53
N VAL A 585 2.26 3.08 3.43
CA VAL A 585 1.08 3.95 3.48
C VAL A 585 -0.20 3.13 3.31
N GLY A 586 -1.23 3.45 4.10
CA GLY A 586 -2.48 2.70 4.11
C GLY A 586 -2.50 1.57 5.15
N THR A 587 -3.36 0.58 4.87
CA THR A 587 -3.59 -0.57 5.73
C THR A 587 -2.61 -1.69 5.40
N VAL A 588 -1.82 -2.10 6.40
CA VAL A 588 -0.92 -3.25 6.34
C VAL A 588 -1.63 -4.45 6.95
N THR A 589 -1.96 -5.45 6.13
CA THR A 589 -2.32 -6.78 6.64
C THR A 589 -1.12 -7.34 7.40
N LEU A 590 -1.32 -7.74 8.65
CA LEU A 590 -0.25 -8.34 9.45
C LEU A 590 0.08 -9.74 8.91
N PRO A 591 1.23 -10.35 9.28
CA PRO A 591 1.59 -11.70 8.84
C PRO A 591 0.67 -12.82 9.37
N ASP A 592 -0.38 -12.48 10.12
CA ASP A 592 -1.49 -13.37 10.46
C ASP A 592 -2.53 -13.47 9.31
N GLY A 593 -2.54 -12.55 8.34
CA GLY A 593 -3.51 -12.53 7.24
C GLY A 593 -4.95 -12.21 7.65
N THR A 594 -5.19 -11.84 8.92
CA THR A 594 -6.52 -11.63 9.50
C THR A 594 -6.66 -10.31 10.26
N SER A 595 -5.56 -9.80 10.81
CA SER A 595 -5.43 -8.51 11.47
C SER A 595 -4.80 -7.49 10.53
N SER A 596 -5.05 -6.20 10.75
CA SER A 596 -4.43 -5.14 9.94
C SER A 596 -4.21 -3.85 10.72
N GLY A 597 -3.01 -3.27 10.59
CA GLY A 597 -2.66 -1.97 11.18
C GLY A 597 -2.59 -0.86 10.13
N THR A 598 -2.93 0.38 10.50
CA THR A 598 -2.73 1.56 9.63
C THR A 598 -1.49 2.31 10.13
N VAL A 599 -0.38 2.16 9.41
CA VAL A 599 0.91 2.76 9.80
C VAL A 599 0.93 4.26 9.50
N VAL A 600 0.57 4.61 8.26
CA VAL A 600 0.31 5.98 7.82
C VAL A 600 -1.11 6.05 7.26
N ASN A 601 -1.93 6.96 7.78
CA ASN A 601 -3.28 7.17 7.28
C ASN A 601 -3.23 7.71 5.84
N PRO A 602 -3.83 7.02 4.84
CA PRO A 602 -3.72 7.39 3.44
C PRO A 602 -4.53 8.64 3.07
N ALA A 603 -5.51 9.04 3.89
CA ALA A 603 -6.34 10.23 3.66
C ALA A 603 -5.80 11.49 4.36
N THR A 604 -5.10 11.34 5.49
CA THR A 604 -4.60 12.46 6.29
C THR A 604 -3.07 12.60 6.31
N GLY A 605 -2.36 11.63 5.74
CA GLY A 605 -0.90 11.47 5.82
C GLY A 605 -0.37 11.20 7.23
N SER A 606 -1.23 11.18 8.26
CA SER A 606 -0.80 11.14 9.66
C SER A 606 -0.18 9.79 10.00
N VAL A 607 1.02 9.81 10.58
CA VAL A 607 1.67 8.61 11.10
C VAL A 607 1.11 8.31 12.49
N SER A 608 0.97 7.03 12.80
CA SER A 608 0.58 6.56 14.13
C SER A 608 1.49 5.44 14.61
N GLY A 609 1.45 5.16 15.91
CA GLY A 609 2.27 4.13 16.54
C GLY A 609 3.74 4.50 16.68
N HIS A 610 4.56 3.46 16.75
CA HIS A 610 5.91 3.51 17.29
C HIS A 610 6.87 2.64 16.46
N VAL A 611 8.17 2.88 16.63
CA VAL A 611 9.24 2.00 16.15
C VAL A 611 10.04 1.41 17.30
N ARG A 612 10.49 0.16 17.13
CA ARG A 612 11.50 -0.49 17.98
C ARG A 612 12.47 -1.29 17.10
N VAL A 613 13.62 -1.64 17.65
CA VAL A 613 14.66 -2.38 16.94
C VAL A 613 15.08 -3.65 17.67
N GLN A 614 15.67 -4.60 16.94
CA GLN A 614 16.44 -5.70 17.49
C GLN A 614 17.87 -5.61 16.97
N THR A 615 18.87 -5.82 17.83
CA THR A 615 20.29 -5.78 17.45
C THR A 615 20.86 -7.18 17.30
N GLN A 616 21.59 -7.42 16.21
CA GLN A 616 22.39 -8.62 16.00
C GLN A 616 23.89 -8.28 15.90
N GLY A 617 24.71 -8.98 16.67
CA GLY A 617 26.17 -8.88 16.66
C GLY A 617 26.82 -10.08 15.96
N SER A 618 28.05 -9.93 15.47
CA SER A 618 28.80 -11.00 14.77
C SER A 618 30.16 -11.26 15.42
N ILE A 619 30.31 -12.39 16.11
CA ILE A 619 31.54 -12.68 16.89
C ILE A 619 32.61 -13.35 16.01
N GLN A 620 33.44 -12.53 15.35
CA GLN A 620 34.58 -13.01 14.56
C GLN A 620 35.63 -13.76 15.39
N SER A 621 35.74 -13.48 16.70
CA SER A 621 36.72 -14.09 17.60
C SER A 621 36.39 -15.53 18.03
N ALA A 622 35.26 -16.11 17.59
CA ALA A 622 34.84 -17.47 17.94
C ALA A 622 35.66 -18.60 17.27
N GLY A 623 36.67 -18.27 16.46
CA GLY A 623 37.70 -19.20 15.99
C GLY A 623 37.30 -20.00 14.75
N SER A 624 37.68 -19.51 13.56
CA SER A 624 37.61 -20.21 12.26
C SER A 624 36.23 -20.72 11.78
N GLN A 625 35.14 -20.37 12.46
CA GLN A 625 33.78 -20.71 12.03
C GLN A 625 33.29 -19.72 10.97
N ASP A 626 32.92 -20.27 9.80
CA ASP A 626 32.39 -19.52 8.65
C ASP A 626 30.98 -20.05 8.30
N PRO A 627 29.94 -19.20 8.16
CA PRO A 627 29.91 -17.81 8.62
C PRO A 627 30.05 -17.70 10.15
N PRO A 628 30.60 -16.57 10.66
CA PRO A 628 30.78 -16.36 12.09
C PRO A 628 29.46 -16.44 12.86
N PRO A 629 29.48 -16.86 14.13
CA PRO A 629 28.26 -16.93 14.95
C PRO A 629 27.65 -15.55 15.16
N THR A 630 26.34 -15.48 14.91
CA THR A 630 25.50 -14.32 15.20
C THR A 630 24.90 -14.44 16.60
N GLU A 631 24.94 -13.35 17.36
CA GLU A 631 24.20 -13.17 18.60
C GLU A 631 23.01 -12.24 18.37
N SER A 632 21.90 -12.47 19.07
CA SER A 632 20.66 -11.69 18.91
C SER A 632 20.14 -11.22 20.26
N SER A 633 19.97 -9.90 20.38
CA SER A 633 19.46 -9.22 21.58
C SER A 633 17.93 -9.31 21.70
N GLN A 634 17.39 -8.87 22.83
CA GLN A 634 15.94 -8.70 23.02
C GLN A 634 15.45 -7.47 22.23
N TYR A 635 14.16 -7.18 22.21
CA TYR A 635 13.65 -6.01 21.48
C TYR A 635 13.82 -4.72 22.30
N SER A 636 14.17 -3.60 21.65
CA SER A 636 14.40 -2.30 22.30
C SER A 636 13.11 -1.70 22.87
N GLN A 637 13.19 -0.68 23.72
CA GLN A 637 12.04 0.20 23.96
C GLN A 637 11.43 0.74 22.66
N VAL A 638 10.14 1.05 22.70
CA VAL A 638 9.44 1.74 21.60
C VAL A 638 9.70 3.24 21.63
N MET A 639 9.68 3.86 20.45
CA MET A 639 9.75 5.30 20.26
C MET A 639 8.64 5.74 19.29
N SER A 640 7.78 6.66 19.71
CA SER A 640 6.68 7.16 18.88
C SER A 640 7.23 7.85 17.63
N VAL A 641 6.65 7.59 16.45
CA VAL A 641 7.06 8.29 15.23
C VAL A 641 6.24 9.57 15.10
N THR A 642 6.91 10.72 15.05
CA THR A 642 6.24 12.03 14.92
C THR A 642 6.25 12.56 13.48
N GLY A 643 5.32 13.47 13.18
CA GLY A 643 5.20 14.12 11.87
C GLY A 643 4.05 13.61 11.00
N ASN A 644 3.98 14.11 9.77
CA ASN A 644 2.95 13.79 8.78
C ASN A 644 3.64 13.52 7.43
N CYS A 645 3.07 12.60 6.64
CA CYS A 645 3.56 12.19 5.34
C CYS A 645 2.96 12.98 4.16
N SER A 646 1.80 13.62 4.32
CA SER A 646 1.21 14.47 3.28
C SER A 646 1.96 15.79 3.17
N SER A 647 2.24 16.26 1.95
CA SER A 647 2.74 17.62 1.72
C SER A 647 1.74 18.65 2.25
N GLY A 648 2.20 19.60 3.07
CA GLY A 648 1.44 20.82 3.35
C GLY A 648 1.47 21.71 2.11
N LEU A 649 0.31 22.23 1.69
CA LEU A 649 0.19 23.01 0.46
C LEU A 649 -0.26 24.44 0.75
N THR A 650 0.47 25.41 0.21
CA THR A 650 0.11 26.82 0.20
C THR A 650 -0.04 27.29 -1.24
N LEU A 651 -1.19 27.89 -1.55
CA LEU A 651 -1.50 28.45 -2.86
C LEU A 651 -1.75 29.96 -2.69
N GLY A 652 -1.23 30.78 -3.59
CA GLY A 652 -1.42 32.24 -3.55
C GLY A 652 -1.09 32.90 -4.89
N PRO A 653 -1.40 34.20 -5.07
CA PRO A 653 -0.90 34.97 -6.21
C PRO A 653 0.63 34.96 -6.27
N ARG A 654 1.21 35.04 -7.47
CA ARG A 654 2.66 35.20 -7.63
C ARG A 654 3.12 36.57 -7.09
N GLU A 655 4.24 36.58 -6.37
CA GLU A 655 4.83 37.81 -5.83
C GLU A 655 5.08 38.86 -6.94
N GLY A 656 4.74 40.11 -6.66
CA GLY A 656 4.87 41.22 -7.61
C GLY A 656 3.79 41.29 -8.71
N GLN A 657 2.78 40.41 -8.73
CA GLN A 657 1.61 40.57 -9.60
C GLN A 657 0.57 41.52 -8.98
N GLU A 658 0.18 42.55 -9.73
CA GLU A 658 -0.89 43.49 -9.35
C GLU A 658 -2.22 42.76 -9.10
N ALA A 659 -2.86 43.05 -7.97
CA ALA A 659 -4.11 42.42 -7.55
C ALA A 659 -5.30 42.74 -8.48
N THR A 660 -5.22 43.82 -9.25
CA THR A 660 -6.21 44.23 -10.26
C THR A 660 -5.49 44.82 -11.47
N SER A 661 -5.76 44.33 -12.68
CA SER A 661 -5.24 44.87 -13.96
C SER A 661 -5.88 44.23 -15.19
N THR A 662 -5.54 44.75 -16.36
CA THR A 662 -5.93 44.30 -17.71
C THR A 662 -5.10 43.14 -18.29
N VAL A 663 -4.09 42.65 -17.56
CA VAL A 663 -3.28 41.50 -18.03
C VAL A 663 -4.07 40.20 -17.84
N ARG A 664 -4.42 39.56 -18.95
CA ARG A 664 -5.35 38.42 -19.03
C ARG A 664 -4.94 37.19 -18.22
N ASP A 665 -3.64 36.92 -18.18
CA ASP A 665 -3.08 35.75 -17.53
C ASP A 665 -2.75 36.06 -16.05
N ARG A 666 -3.37 35.31 -15.16
CA ARG A 666 -3.21 35.43 -13.70
C ARG A 666 -2.38 34.27 -13.19
N VAL A 667 -1.18 34.57 -12.68
CA VAL A 667 -0.23 33.57 -12.23
C VAL A 667 -0.36 33.40 -10.72
N PHE A 668 -0.65 32.16 -10.33
CA PHE A 668 -0.65 31.70 -8.95
C PHE A 668 0.55 30.79 -8.73
N THR A 669 1.05 30.75 -7.50
CA THR A 669 2.14 29.86 -7.09
C THR A 669 1.59 28.84 -6.10
N LEU A 670 1.72 27.55 -6.43
CA LEU A 670 1.51 26.44 -5.49
C LEU A 670 2.86 26.04 -4.92
N THR A 671 3.09 26.32 -3.64
CA THR A 671 4.25 25.81 -2.91
C THR A 671 3.82 24.65 -2.01
N ALA A 672 4.53 23.53 -2.14
CA ALA A 672 4.39 22.35 -1.31
C ALA A 672 5.56 22.28 -0.32
N SER A 673 5.27 21.95 0.95
CA SER A 673 6.29 21.76 2.00
C SER A 673 7.18 20.54 1.78
N ARG A 674 6.88 19.74 0.75
CA ARG A 674 7.58 18.53 0.30
C ARG A 674 7.32 18.35 -1.20
N PRO A 675 8.33 17.92 -1.99
CA PRO A 675 8.14 17.58 -3.39
C PRO A 675 6.88 16.76 -3.67
N LEU A 676 6.05 17.29 -4.56
CA LEU A 676 4.99 16.55 -5.22
C LEU A 676 5.59 15.79 -6.40
N LYS A 677 4.96 14.69 -6.79
CA LYS A 677 5.28 13.99 -8.04
C LYS A 677 4.89 14.90 -9.19
N ALA A 678 5.84 15.33 -10.02
CA ALA A 678 5.62 16.35 -11.05
C ALA A 678 4.52 15.92 -12.05
N SER A 679 4.53 14.64 -12.44
CA SER A 679 3.49 14.04 -13.27
C SER A 679 2.10 13.86 -12.61
N SER A 680 1.91 14.33 -11.37
CA SER A 680 0.63 14.28 -10.62
C SER A 680 -0.06 15.63 -10.40
N VAL A 681 0.48 16.73 -10.95
CA VAL A 681 -0.09 18.08 -10.80
C VAL A 681 -0.46 18.61 -12.19
N VAL A 682 -1.75 18.56 -12.54
CA VAL A 682 -2.22 19.01 -13.86
C VAL A 682 -3.31 20.08 -13.75
N ALA A 683 -3.54 20.82 -14.84
CA ALA A 683 -4.53 21.89 -14.89
C ALA A 683 -5.95 21.47 -14.45
N ALA A 684 -6.34 20.21 -14.69
CA ALA A 684 -7.63 19.64 -14.32
C ALA A 684 -7.81 19.30 -12.82
N ASP A 685 -6.77 19.47 -12.00
CA ASP A 685 -6.84 19.31 -10.56
C ASP A 685 -7.28 20.58 -9.83
N PHE A 686 -7.11 21.73 -10.48
CA PHE A 686 -7.48 23.02 -9.93
C PHE A 686 -8.92 23.39 -10.29
N VAL A 687 -9.63 23.95 -9.31
CA VAL A 687 -10.96 24.54 -9.47
C VAL A 687 -10.80 26.05 -9.42
N VAL A 688 -11.20 26.71 -10.50
CA VAL A 688 -11.35 28.17 -10.56
C VAL A 688 -12.75 28.53 -10.07
N THR A 689 -12.82 29.42 -9.09
CA THR A 689 -14.07 30.04 -8.64
C THR A 689 -14.05 31.51 -9.05
N GLU A 690 -15.08 31.92 -9.78
CA GLU A 690 -15.25 33.31 -10.23
C GLU A 690 -16.21 34.07 -9.31
N HIS A 691 -15.83 35.31 -8.97
CA HIS A 691 -16.65 36.24 -8.19
C HIS A 691 -16.78 37.57 -8.92
N ASP A 692 -17.92 38.24 -8.71
CA ASP A 692 -18.25 39.55 -9.31
C ASP A 692 -18.06 39.56 -10.85
N ALA A 693 -18.29 38.39 -11.45
CA ALA A 693 -18.01 38.08 -12.84
C ALA A 693 -19.04 38.75 -13.77
N SER A 694 -18.53 39.42 -14.81
CA SER A 694 -19.36 39.97 -15.87
C SER A 694 -19.97 38.86 -16.74
N PRO A 695 -21.14 39.07 -17.36
CA PRO A 695 -21.80 38.06 -18.20
C PRO A 695 -20.87 37.45 -19.25
N GLY A 696 -20.91 36.13 -19.41
CA GLY A 696 -20.06 35.39 -20.34
C GLY A 696 -18.62 35.11 -19.87
N SER A 697 -18.25 35.49 -18.64
CA SER A 697 -16.96 35.10 -18.07
C SER A 697 -16.83 33.56 -17.92
N SER A 698 -15.60 33.06 -18.12
CA SER A 698 -15.23 31.65 -18.13
C SER A 698 -13.72 31.50 -17.87
N ALA A 699 -13.31 31.79 -16.63
CA ALA A 699 -11.92 31.69 -16.20
C ALA A 699 -11.52 30.23 -15.92
N HIS A 700 -10.36 29.83 -16.44
CA HIS A 700 -9.88 28.43 -16.34
C HIS A 700 -8.35 28.38 -16.27
N VAL A 701 -7.78 27.30 -15.71
CA VAL A 701 -6.33 27.05 -15.77
C VAL A 701 -5.97 26.63 -17.20
N THR A 702 -5.01 27.32 -17.79
CA THR A 702 -4.45 27.01 -19.12
C THR A 702 -3.11 26.30 -19.08
N ASP A 703 -2.32 26.52 -18.02
CA ASP A 703 -0.98 25.94 -17.89
C ASP A 703 -0.60 25.73 -16.41
N VAL A 704 0.26 24.73 -16.17
CA VAL A 704 0.82 24.37 -14.87
C VAL A 704 2.27 23.94 -15.11
N THR A 705 3.23 24.76 -14.69
CA THR A 705 4.65 24.53 -14.92
C THR A 705 5.39 24.32 -13.60
N CYS A 706 6.28 23.32 -13.57
CA CYS A 706 7.24 23.18 -12.48
C CYS A 706 8.29 24.30 -12.57
N SER A 707 8.54 25.01 -11.46
CA SER A 707 9.55 26.06 -11.38
C SER A 707 10.82 25.65 -10.62
N ASP A 708 10.77 24.60 -9.78
CA ASP A 708 11.91 24.01 -9.08
C ASP A 708 11.97 22.47 -9.25
N VAL A 709 12.63 22.01 -10.33
CA VAL A 709 12.90 20.56 -10.47
C VAL A 709 13.74 20.09 -9.27
N GLY A 710 13.24 19.06 -8.57
CA GLY A 710 13.74 18.59 -7.28
C GLY A 710 15.00 17.74 -7.39
N ALA A 711 15.13 16.72 -6.53
CA ALA A 711 16.27 15.79 -6.59
C ALA A 711 16.19 14.82 -7.80
N SER A 712 15.06 14.80 -8.50
CA SER A 712 14.86 14.09 -9.76
C SER A 712 13.83 14.81 -10.66
N GLU A 713 13.79 14.44 -11.95
CA GLU A 713 12.94 15.09 -12.97
C GLU A 713 11.42 14.86 -12.78
N ASP A 714 11.00 13.93 -11.90
CA ASP A 714 9.60 13.69 -11.54
C ASP A 714 9.26 14.21 -10.12
N GLU A 715 10.10 15.08 -9.55
CA GLU A 715 9.88 15.77 -8.27
C GLU A 715 9.84 17.29 -8.48
N CYS A 716 8.87 17.99 -7.88
CA CYS A 716 8.81 19.45 -7.90
C CYS A 716 8.01 20.00 -6.71
N SER A 717 8.40 21.16 -6.16
CA SER A 717 7.83 21.72 -4.91
C SER A 717 7.08 23.03 -5.12
N VAL A 718 7.33 23.75 -6.20
CA VAL A 718 6.82 25.08 -6.53
C VAL A 718 6.37 25.08 -7.99
N TYR A 719 5.07 25.23 -8.19
CA TYR A 719 4.43 25.26 -9.50
C TYR A 719 3.90 26.66 -9.78
N GLU A 720 4.13 27.19 -10.98
CA GLU A 720 3.35 28.32 -11.50
C GLU A 720 2.08 27.79 -12.18
N ILE A 721 0.93 28.38 -11.86
CA ILE A 721 -0.37 28.03 -12.43
C ILE A 721 -0.93 29.26 -13.12
N VAL A 722 -1.16 29.16 -14.43
CA VAL A 722 -1.70 30.24 -15.24
C VAL A 722 -3.21 30.07 -15.38
N VAL A 723 -3.98 30.97 -14.76
CA VAL A 723 -5.43 31.10 -14.98
C VAL A 723 -5.68 32.18 -16.02
N ARG A 724 -6.41 31.84 -17.08
CA ARG A 724 -6.82 32.77 -18.14
C ARG A 724 -8.31 33.07 -18.02
N ALA A 725 -8.65 34.36 -17.98
CA ALA A 725 -10.02 34.85 -18.06
C ALA A 725 -10.35 35.40 -19.46
N ASN A 726 -11.63 35.64 -19.74
CA ASN A 726 -12.16 36.20 -20.99
C ASN A 726 -13.08 37.42 -20.78
N ASN A 727 -13.53 37.70 -19.56
CA ASN A 727 -14.26 38.91 -19.19
C ASN A 727 -13.91 39.34 -17.75
N THR A 728 -14.31 40.54 -17.33
CA THR A 728 -14.01 41.10 -15.99
C THR A 728 -14.51 40.17 -14.89
N THR A 729 -13.62 39.73 -14.00
CA THR A 729 -13.89 38.71 -12.97
C THR A 729 -12.82 38.70 -11.86
N ARG A 730 -13.20 38.36 -10.62
CA ARG A 730 -12.26 38.10 -9.52
C ARG A 730 -12.06 36.60 -9.34
N ILE A 731 -10.81 36.17 -9.55
CA ILE A 731 -10.41 34.76 -9.55
C ILE A 731 -9.97 34.33 -8.14
N VAL A 732 -10.60 33.28 -7.63
CA VAL A 732 -10.13 32.48 -6.47
C VAL A 732 -9.77 31.09 -6.99
N LEU A 733 -8.51 30.68 -6.76
CA LEU A 733 -8.02 29.36 -7.18
C LEU A 733 -8.05 28.38 -6.00
N THR A 734 -8.45 27.14 -6.25
CA THR A 734 -8.48 26.06 -5.26
C THR A 734 -7.93 24.77 -5.85
N LEU A 735 -7.03 24.11 -5.13
CA LEU A 735 -6.65 22.72 -5.35
C LEU A 735 -7.34 21.86 -4.27
N PRO A 736 -8.36 21.05 -4.60
CA PRO A 736 -9.08 20.22 -3.62
C PRO A 736 -8.22 19.13 -2.98
N PRO A 737 -8.67 18.51 -1.87
CA PRO A 737 -8.00 17.35 -1.27
C PRO A 737 -7.99 16.16 -2.24
N GLY A 738 -6.97 15.30 -2.13
CA GLY A 738 -6.91 14.03 -2.85
C GLY A 738 -6.64 14.13 -4.36
N ARG A 739 -6.08 15.26 -4.83
CA ARG A 739 -5.79 15.49 -6.25
C ARG A 739 -4.35 15.22 -6.63
N VAL A 740 -3.41 15.81 -5.89
CA VAL A 740 -1.97 15.68 -6.14
C VAL A 740 -1.35 14.71 -5.14
N VAL A 741 -0.25 14.03 -5.51
CA VAL A 741 0.48 13.15 -4.59
C VAL A 741 1.90 13.65 -4.33
N SER A 742 2.41 13.41 -3.12
CA SER A 742 3.84 13.52 -2.82
C SER A 742 4.66 12.63 -3.75
N ALA A 743 5.96 12.92 -3.89
CA ALA A 743 6.92 12.05 -4.56
C ALA A 743 6.88 10.58 -4.05
N THR A 744 6.46 10.38 -2.78
CA THR A 744 6.36 9.05 -2.14
C THR A 744 4.97 8.39 -2.26
N GLY A 745 4.03 9.02 -2.98
CA GLY A 745 2.70 8.48 -3.30
C GLY A 745 1.59 8.82 -2.29
N VAL A 746 1.77 9.83 -1.43
CA VAL A 746 0.75 10.23 -0.43
C VAL A 746 -0.08 11.41 -0.97
N PRO A 747 -1.42 11.31 -1.05
CA PRO A 747 -2.25 12.40 -1.56
C PRO A 747 -2.31 13.61 -0.62
N ASN A 748 -2.65 14.79 -1.15
CA ASN A 748 -2.83 15.99 -0.35
C ASN A 748 -4.07 15.90 0.55
N ALA A 749 -3.86 15.91 1.86
CA ALA A 749 -4.92 15.73 2.87
C ALA A 749 -5.88 16.93 2.99
N THR A 750 -5.42 18.13 2.62
CA THR A 750 -6.16 19.39 2.72
C THR A 750 -6.23 20.09 1.38
N ALA A 751 -7.29 20.89 1.18
CA ALA A 751 -7.36 21.79 0.03
C ALA A 751 -6.33 22.92 0.19
N ALA A 752 -5.67 23.28 -0.91
CA ALA A 752 -4.93 24.55 -1.00
C ALA A 752 -5.85 25.57 -1.66
N VAL A 753 -6.25 26.60 -0.93
CA VAL A 753 -7.04 27.74 -1.43
C VAL A 753 -6.15 28.97 -1.34
N THR A 754 -6.37 29.99 -2.19
CA THR A 754 -5.66 31.30 -2.10
C THR A 754 -6.01 32.14 -0.86
N ALA A 755 -6.43 31.49 0.23
CA ALA A 755 -6.92 31.98 1.52
C ALA A 755 -8.28 32.69 1.52
N THR A 756 -9.25 32.14 2.26
CA THR A 756 -10.55 32.77 2.54
C THR A 756 -10.45 33.84 3.66
N ALA A 757 -9.37 34.60 3.69
CA ALA A 757 -9.19 35.72 4.61
C ALA A 757 -9.75 37.01 3.99
N SER A 758 -10.34 37.89 4.80
CA SER A 758 -10.98 39.13 4.34
C SER A 758 -9.98 40.27 4.04
N GLY A 759 -8.90 39.95 3.32
CA GLY A 759 -7.91 40.92 2.83
C GLY A 759 -7.93 40.99 1.29
N PRO A 760 -7.51 42.12 0.68
CA PRO A 760 -7.53 42.28 -0.77
C PRO A 760 -6.54 41.38 -1.52
N ASP A 761 -5.53 40.85 -0.83
CA ASP A 761 -4.34 40.20 -1.41
C ASP A 761 -4.55 38.70 -1.76
N ALA A 762 -5.75 38.16 -1.51
CA ALA A 762 -6.07 36.73 -1.58
C ALA A 762 -6.63 36.26 -2.95
N SER A 763 -6.78 37.16 -3.91
CA SER A 763 -7.45 36.89 -5.19
C SER A 763 -7.01 37.87 -6.28
N LEU A 764 -6.94 37.42 -7.53
CA LEU A 764 -6.55 38.28 -8.66
C LEU A 764 -7.79 38.69 -9.46
N THR A 765 -8.00 39.99 -9.60
CA THR A 765 -9.09 40.55 -10.42
C THR A 765 -8.57 40.84 -11.82
N TYR A 766 -9.12 40.18 -12.83
CA TYR A 766 -8.91 40.56 -14.22
C TYR A 766 -9.97 41.60 -14.63
N ILE A 767 -9.55 42.69 -15.26
CA ILE A 767 -10.43 43.67 -15.90
C ILE A 767 -10.35 43.46 -17.41
N ASN A 768 -11.50 43.34 -18.07
CA ASN A 768 -11.57 43.31 -19.52
C ASN A 768 -11.05 44.64 -20.10
N PRO A 769 -9.99 44.64 -20.94
CA PRO A 769 -9.45 45.85 -21.55
C PRO A 769 -10.41 46.48 -22.56
N LEU A 770 -11.39 45.73 -23.09
CA LEU A 770 -12.41 46.25 -23.98
C LEU A 770 -13.41 47.15 -23.23
N THR A 771 -13.84 48.24 -23.88
CA THR A 771 -14.81 49.18 -23.33
C THR A 771 -15.76 49.72 -24.40
N ALA A 772 -17.00 49.98 -23.97
CA ALA A 772 -18.08 50.59 -24.72
C ALA A 772 -19.03 51.26 -23.70
N PRO A 773 -19.85 52.27 -24.07
CA PRO A 773 -20.80 52.86 -23.14
C PRO A 773 -21.92 51.85 -22.83
N GLY A 774 -22.22 51.62 -21.55
CA GLY A 774 -23.28 50.67 -21.16
C GLY A 774 -24.67 51.04 -21.69
N GLN A 775 -24.91 52.34 -21.97
CA GLN A 775 -26.16 52.84 -22.51
C GLN A 775 -25.95 53.99 -23.51
N LEU A 776 -26.80 54.04 -24.54
CA LEU A 776 -26.97 55.14 -25.50
C LEU A 776 -28.47 55.47 -25.62
N SER A 777 -28.83 56.71 -25.97
CA SER A 777 -30.22 57.09 -26.30
C SER A 777 -30.29 57.65 -27.72
N LEU A 778 -31.32 57.27 -28.49
CA LEU A 778 -31.57 57.73 -29.87
C LEU A 778 -33.03 58.15 -30.06
N VAL A 779 -33.25 59.08 -30.99
CA VAL A 779 -34.58 59.48 -31.48
C VAL A 779 -34.80 58.87 -32.87
N THR A 780 -35.94 58.22 -33.09
CA THR A 780 -36.32 57.62 -34.38
C THR A 780 -36.40 58.66 -35.49
N GLY A 781 -35.72 58.44 -36.63
CA GLY A 781 -35.62 59.42 -37.71
C GLY A 781 -34.72 60.63 -37.38
N GLY A 782 -34.12 60.68 -36.18
CA GLY A 782 -33.11 61.66 -35.82
C GLY A 782 -31.74 61.40 -36.46
N PRO A 783 -30.78 62.33 -36.31
CA PRO A 783 -29.42 62.14 -36.80
C PRO A 783 -28.73 60.96 -36.09
N SER A 784 -27.87 60.26 -36.82
CA SER A 784 -27.01 59.20 -36.28
C SER A 784 -26.19 59.71 -35.09
N ARG A 785 -26.04 58.88 -34.04
CA ARG A 785 -25.07 59.15 -32.96
C ARG A 785 -23.95 58.12 -32.99
N GLU A 786 -22.75 58.57 -32.71
CA GLU A 786 -21.56 57.70 -32.63
C GLU A 786 -21.27 57.32 -31.17
N TYR A 787 -20.77 56.11 -30.97
CA TYR A 787 -20.06 55.74 -29.75
C TYR A 787 -18.74 55.06 -30.09
N THR A 788 -17.75 55.20 -29.21
CA THR A 788 -16.49 54.47 -29.33
C THR A 788 -16.63 53.07 -28.73
N PHE A 789 -16.33 52.04 -29.51
CA PHE A 789 -15.91 50.74 -28.99
C PHE A 789 -14.38 50.71 -29.02
N GLY A 790 -13.73 50.39 -27.92
CA GLY A 790 -12.29 50.54 -27.82
C GLY A 790 -11.66 49.93 -26.58
N LEU A 791 -10.56 50.52 -26.15
CA LEU A 791 -9.72 50.08 -25.05
C LEU A 791 -9.82 51.01 -23.83
N ARG A 792 -9.53 50.46 -22.65
CA ARG A 792 -9.20 51.24 -21.45
C ARG A 792 -7.82 51.89 -21.56
N ASP A 793 -7.60 52.97 -20.82
CA ASP A 793 -6.31 53.67 -20.74
C ASP A 793 -5.18 52.79 -20.16
N ASP A 794 -5.52 51.76 -19.37
CA ASP A 794 -4.60 50.77 -18.79
C ASP A 794 -4.50 49.47 -19.59
N ALA A 795 -5.05 49.41 -20.80
CA ALA A 795 -5.01 48.21 -21.65
C ALA A 795 -3.62 47.98 -22.29
N PRO A 796 -3.18 46.72 -22.48
CA PRO A 796 -1.95 46.42 -23.22
C PRO A 796 -2.03 46.94 -24.67
N GLN A 797 -0.98 47.61 -25.17
CA GLN A 797 -0.97 48.09 -26.56
C GLN A 797 -1.12 46.90 -27.53
N PRO A 798 -2.12 46.90 -28.46
CA PRO A 798 -2.33 45.78 -29.37
C PRO A 798 -1.13 45.54 -30.27
N ALA A 799 -0.62 44.30 -30.28
CA ALA A 799 0.44 43.83 -31.17
C ALA A 799 -0.11 43.32 -32.52
N ALA A 800 -1.41 43.00 -32.57
CA ALA A 800 -2.14 42.66 -33.79
C ALA A 800 -3.40 43.53 -33.95
N GLU A 801 -4.11 43.34 -35.05
CA GLU A 801 -5.40 44.00 -35.32
C GLU A 801 -6.52 43.37 -34.48
N ILE A 802 -7.45 44.22 -34.02
CA ILE A 802 -8.66 43.86 -33.28
C ILE A 802 -9.84 44.16 -34.20
N ALA A 803 -10.41 43.13 -34.80
CA ALA A 803 -11.64 43.21 -35.57
C ALA A 803 -12.84 43.15 -34.62
N VAL A 804 -13.81 44.03 -34.84
CA VAL A 804 -15.06 44.18 -34.08
C VAL A 804 -16.22 44.05 -35.04
N THR A 805 -17.10 43.10 -34.77
CA THR A 805 -18.38 42.95 -35.49
C THR A 805 -19.54 43.37 -34.62
N THR A 806 -20.58 43.95 -35.23
CA THR A 806 -21.81 44.33 -34.53
C THR A 806 -22.98 43.43 -34.91
N SER A 807 -23.85 43.15 -33.94
CA SER A 807 -25.08 42.40 -34.10
C SER A 807 -26.18 43.05 -33.27
N LEU A 808 -27.42 42.95 -33.73
CA LEU A 808 -28.58 43.59 -33.12
C LEU A 808 -29.53 42.51 -32.59
N ASP A 809 -30.22 42.79 -31.50
CA ASP A 809 -31.35 41.98 -31.05
C ASP A 809 -32.57 42.13 -31.97
N GLU A 810 -33.69 41.47 -31.64
CA GLU A 810 -34.91 41.50 -32.47
C GLU A 810 -35.47 42.92 -32.63
N VAL A 811 -35.42 43.73 -31.56
CA VAL A 811 -35.85 45.15 -31.58
C VAL A 811 -34.90 45.98 -32.44
N GLY A 812 -33.59 45.82 -32.24
CA GLY A 812 -32.57 46.55 -33.00
C GLY A 812 -32.61 46.20 -34.48
N SER A 813 -32.81 44.93 -34.83
CA SER A 813 -32.93 44.47 -36.22
C SER A 813 -34.14 45.06 -36.95
N ALA A 814 -35.15 45.57 -36.22
CA ALA A 814 -36.32 46.25 -36.78
C ALA A 814 -36.18 47.79 -36.79
N TRP A 815 -35.40 48.38 -35.87
CA TRP A 815 -35.39 49.83 -35.62
C TRP A 815 -34.03 50.52 -35.74
N LEU A 816 -32.92 49.79 -35.81
CA LEU A 816 -31.56 50.32 -35.81
C LEU A 816 -30.79 49.92 -37.06
N THR A 817 -29.90 50.80 -37.50
CA THR A 817 -28.79 50.47 -38.40
C THR A 817 -27.47 50.91 -37.78
N THR A 818 -26.52 49.99 -37.67
CA THR A 818 -25.11 50.29 -37.37
C THR A 818 -24.35 50.51 -38.67
N ALA A 819 -23.48 51.52 -38.73
CA ALA A 819 -22.76 51.87 -39.96
C ALA A 819 -21.60 50.92 -40.32
N LEU A 820 -21.25 49.99 -39.42
CA LEU A 820 -20.14 49.05 -39.57
C LEU A 820 -20.55 47.66 -39.09
N THR A 821 -20.62 46.70 -40.02
CA THR A 821 -20.67 45.26 -39.71
C THR A 821 -19.29 44.74 -39.33
N ASP A 822 -18.23 45.29 -39.92
CA ASP A 822 -16.85 44.85 -39.81
C ASP A 822 -15.95 46.09 -39.59
N ALA A 823 -15.69 46.42 -38.34
CA ALA A 823 -14.81 47.51 -37.93
C ALA A 823 -13.48 46.96 -37.40
N SER A 824 -12.38 47.71 -37.44
CA SER A 824 -11.13 47.29 -36.81
C SER A 824 -10.27 48.44 -36.31
N PHE A 825 -9.42 48.14 -35.33
CA PHE A 825 -8.36 49.02 -34.85
C PHE A 825 -7.15 48.19 -34.36
N GLY A 826 -5.99 48.81 -34.25
CA GLY A 826 -4.73 48.14 -33.89
C GLY A 826 -3.63 49.16 -33.62
N LEU A 827 -2.36 48.76 -33.80
CA LEU A 827 -1.14 49.57 -33.56
C LEU A 827 -1.31 51.08 -33.84
N GLY A 828 -1.52 51.87 -32.77
CA GLY A 828 -1.64 53.33 -32.82
C GLY A 828 -3.05 53.90 -32.66
N SER A 829 -4.10 53.07 -32.63
CA SER A 829 -5.47 53.45 -32.27
C SER A 829 -5.95 52.70 -31.02
N THR A 830 -6.72 53.37 -30.18
CA THR A 830 -7.34 52.81 -28.97
C THR A 830 -8.82 52.45 -29.15
N GLY A 831 -9.37 52.56 -30.37
CA GLY A 831 -10.75 52.15 -30.65
C GLY A 831 -11.25 52.53 -32.04
N VAL A 832 -12.57 52.38 -32.23
CA VAL A 832 -13.29 52.73 -33.45
C VAL A 832 -14.65 53.35 -33.11
N ALA A 833 -15.06 54.37 -33.86
CA ALA A 833 -16.38 54.98 -33.75
C ALA A 833 -17.42 54.15 -34.52
N ILE A 834 -18.51 53.80 -33.86
CA ILE A 834 -19.65 53.07 -34.43
C ILE A 834 -20.84 54.02 -34.45
N ALA A 835 -21.21 54.50 -35.63
CA ALA A 835 -22.43 55.28 -35.83
C ALA A 835 -23.66 54.36 -35.78
N VAL A 836 -24.67 54.77 -35.01
CA VAL A 836 -25.98 54.12 -34.90
C VAL A 836 -27.06 55.10 -35.34
N THR A 837 -27.96 54.65 -36.19
CA THR A 837 -29.12 55.42 -36.63
C THR A 837 -30.39 54.67 -36.26
N ALA A 838 -31.39 55.38 -35.73
CA ALA A 838 -32.72 54.81 -35.49
C ALA A 838 -33.64 55.15 -36.68
N ALA A 839 -34.30 54.14 -37.24
CA ALA A 839 -35.25 54.31 -38.35
C ALA A 839 -36.44 55.21 -37.94
N GLU A 840 -37.04 55.89 -38.92
CA GLU A 840 -38.22 56.74 -38.70
C GLU A 840 -39.48 55.89 -38.42
N GLY A 841 -40.20 56.19 -37.34
CA GLY A 841 -41.48 55.56 -37.02
C GLY A 841 -41.87 55.72 -35.54
N HIS A 842 -43.11 55.37 -35.20
CA HIS A 842 -43.58 55.46 -33.81
C HIS A 842 -43.12 54.26 -32.97
N ILE A 843 -42.39 54.53 -31.90
CA ILE A 843 -41.96 53.55 -30.89
C ILE A 843 -42.30 54.07 -29.48
N ALA A 844 -42.45 53.18 -28.50
CA ALA A 844 -42.67 53.60 -27.12
C ALA A 844 -41.38 54.16 -26.50
N ALA A 845 -41.47 55.29 -25.81
CA ALA A 845 -40.33 55.94 -25.15
C ALA A 845 -39.59 54.99 -24.20
N GLY A 846 -38.25 54.97 -24.31
CA GLY A 846 -37.39 54.12 -23.50
C GLY A 846 -37.40 52.64 -23.91
N THR A 847 -37.92 52.28 -25.09
CA THR A 847 -37.84 50.90 -25.59
C THR A 847 -36.38 50.48 -25.72
N PRO A 848 -35.93 49.40 -25.05
CA PRO A 848 -34.55 48.96 -25.10
C PRO A 848 -34.29 48.08 -26.34
N SER A 849 -33.08 48.22 -26.89
CA SER A 849 -32.45 47.30 -27.83
C SER A 849 -30.99 47.11 -27.44
N VAL A 850 -30.44 45.91 -27.63
CA VAL A 850 -29.03 45.59 -27.35
C VAL A 850 -28.24 45.51 -28.66
N ILE A 851 -27.18 46.32 -28.76
CA ILE A 851 -26.09 46.09 -29.71
C ILE A 851 -25.10 45.14 -29.03
N SER A 852 -25.00 43.92 -29.55
CA SER A 852 -24.02 42.92 -29.12
C SER A 852 -22.81 42.93 -30.05
N HIS A 853 -21.63 42.85 -29.48
CA HIS A 853 -20.35 42.87 -30.20
C HIS A 853 -19.70 41.50 -30.18
N ALA A 854 -18.89 41.19 -31.19
CA ALA A 854 -17.95 40.07 -31.15
C ALA A 854 -16.58 40.53 -31.67
N VAL A 855 -15.51 40.09 -30.98
CA VAL A 855 -14.13 40.51 -31.25
C VAL A 855 -13.28 39.33 -31.72
N ALA A 856 -12.52 39.55 -32.79
CA ALA A 856 -11.50 38.64 -33.30
C ALA A 856 -10.14 39.34 -33.36
N SER A 857 -9.08 38.66 -32.91
CA SER A 857 -7.71 39.16 -32.96
C SER A 857 -6.72 38.00 -32.85
N ASP A 858 -5.56 38.13 -33.49
CA ASP A 858 -4.42 37.24 -33.31
C ASP A 858 -3.58 37.61 -32.06
N ASP A 859 -3.85 38.73 -31.40
CA ASP A 859 -3.17 39.13 -30.16
C ASP A 859 -3.70 38.30 -28.97
N PRO A 860 -2.85 37.55 -28.23
CA PRO A 860 -3.29 36.75 -27.08
C PRO A 860 -3.99 37.54 -25.96
N ASN A 861 -3.75 38.84 -25.85
CA ASN A 861 -4.43 39.70 -24.87
C ASN A 861 -5.90 39.95 -25.24
N TYR A 862 -6.24 39.91 -26.54
CA TYR A 862 -7.55 40.29 -27.09
C TYR A 862 -8.32 39.12 -27.74
N SER A 863 -7.64 38.05 -28.12
CA SER A 863 -8.24 36.91 -28.83
C SER A 863 -9.27 36.16 -27.98
N GLY A 864 -10.54 36.17 -28.39
CA GLY A 864 -11.63 35.49 -27.67
C GLY A 864 -11.96 36.10 -26.30
N LEU A 865 -11.84 37.43 -26.16
CA LEU A 865 -12.48 38.16 -25.07
C LEU A 865 -13.99 38.28 -25.32
N VAL A 866 -14.78 38.38 -24.26
CA VAL A 866 -16.18 38.80 -24.34
C VAL A 866 -16.21 40.29 -24.62
N ALA A 867 -16.88 40.72 -25.68
CA ALA A 867 -17.02 42.13 -25.99
C ALA A 867 -18.17 42.77 -25.19
N PRO A 868 -18.01 43.98 -24.64
CA PRO A 868 -19.10 44.68 -23.92
C PRO A 868 -20.20 45.11 -24.90
N SER A 869 -21.46 44.86 -24.53
CA SER A 869 -22.64 45.30 -25.29
C SER A 869 -23.10 46.71 -24.92
N VAL A 870 -23.81 47.37 -25.83
CA VAL A 870 -24.41 48.70 -25.63
C VAL A 870 -25.93 48.58 -25.59
N THR A 871 -26.57 49.11 -24.54
CA THR A 871 -28.04 49.21 -24.47
C THR A 871 -28.50 50.52 -25.11
N VAL A 872 -29.23 50.44 -26.23
CA VAL A 872 -29.84 51.60 -26.88
C VAL A 872 -31.26 51.78 -26.36
N LEU A 873 -31.60 52.97 -25.85
CA LEU A 873 -32.97 53.38 -25.56
C LEU A 873 -33.53 54.23 -26.70
N LEU A 874 -34.71 53.86 -27.19
CA LEU A 874 -35.38 54.49 -28.32
C LEU A 874 -36.52 55.42 -27.87
N PHE A 875 -36.64 56.57 -28.54
CA PHE A 875 -37.65 57.61 -28.30
C PHE A 875 -38.21 58.10 -29.64
N ALA A 876 -39.46 58.55 -29.68
CA ALA A 876 -40.10 59.03 -30.91
C ALA A 876 -39.81 60.51 -31.20
N THR A 877 -39.45 61.28 -30.17
CA THR A 877 -39.25 62.75 -30.24
C THR A 877 -38.07 63.26 -29.41
N ASP A 878 -37.61 64.46 -29.74
CA ASP A 878 -36.52 65.20 -29.08
C ASP A 878 -37.14 66.34 -28.20
N PRO A 879 -36.54 66.73 -27.06
CA PRO A 879 -37.11 67.77 -26.20
C PRO A 879 -36.98 69.17 -26.82
N SER A 880 -37.87 70.10 -26.45
CA SER A 880 -37.88 71.46 -26.99
C SER A 880 -38.19 72.52 -25.93
N ILE A 881 -37.43 73.62 -25.97
CA ILE A 881 -37.53 74.73 -25.01
C ILE A 881 -37.59 76.05 -25.79
N GLU A 882 -38.50 76.93 -25.39
CA GLU A 882 -38.60 78.32 -25.85
C GLU A 882 -37.95 79.23 -24.80
N ILE A 883 -37.13 80.21 -25.23
CA ILE A 883 -36.49 81.17 -24.33
C ILE A 883 -36.71 82.59 -24.83
N VAL A 884 -37.27 83.46 -23.99
CA VAL A 884 -37.52 84.89 -24.31
C VAL A 884 -36.73 85.77 -23.36
N LYS A 885 -35.91 86.68 -23.92
CA LYS A 885 -35.04 87.58 -23.15
C LYS A 885 -35.66 88.98 -23.04
N HIS A 886 -36.03 89.35 -21.82
CA HIS A 886 -36.54 90.66 -21.44
C HIS A 886 -35.44 91.51 -20.80
N ALA A 887 -35.57 92.84 -20.84
CA ALA A 887 -34.63 93.79 -20.26
C ALA A 887 -35.37 94.85 -19.44
N TYR A 888 -34.79 95.25 -18.31
CA TYR A 888 -35.38 96.16 -17.32
C TYR A 888 -34.38 97.22 -16.86
N THR A 889 -34.84 98.46 -16.72
CA THR A 889 -34.12 99.61 -16.16
C THR A 889 -34.67 100.02 -14.80
N ASN A 890 -33.97 100.92 -14.10
CA ASN A 890 -34.43 101.56 -12.85
C ASN A 890 -34.72 100.62 -11.65
N VAL A 891 -34.40 99.33 -11.77
CA VAL A 891 -34.44 98.32 -10.70
C VAL A 891 -33.64 98.82 -9.46
N PRO A 892 -34.29 99.00 -8.30
CA PRO A 892 -33.61 99.35 -7.05
C PRO A 892 -32.65 98.24 -6.62
N TRP A 893 -31.39 98.59 -6.35
CA TRP A 893 -30.36 97.60 -6.04
C TRP A 893 -29.22 98.16 -5.19
N GLU A 894 -29.01 97.55 -4.02
CA GLU A 894 -28.00 97.95 -3.02
C GLU A 894 -26.80 96.98 -2.94
N GLY A 895 -26.77 95.93 -3.77
CA GLY A 895 -25.66 94.97 -3.85
C GLY A 895 -26.06 93.54 -3.47
N GLY A 896 -26.25 92.67 -4.47
CA GLY A 896 -26.61 91.27 -4.31
C GLY A 896 -27.14 90.65 -5.62
N THR A 897 -27.62 89.41 -5.58
CA THR A 897 -28.40 88.81 -6.68
C THR A 897 -29.88 89.06 -6.43
N LEU A 898 -30.60 89.61 -7.42
CA LEU A 898 -32.07 89.70 -7.41
C LEU A 898 -32.67 88.51 -8.13
N THR A 899 -33.84 88.07 -7.69
CA THR A 899 -34.68 87.11 -8.43
C THR A 899 -35.35 87.76 -9.64
N ALA A 900 -35.82 86.94 -10.58
CA ALA A 900 -36.57 87.44 -11.73
C ALA A 900 -37.89 88.12 -11.33
N GLU A 901 -38.57 87.65 -10.30
CA GLU A 901 -39.79 88.28 -9.78
C GLU A 901 -39.50 89.68 -9.23
N GLU A 902 -38.43 89.86 -8.44
CA GLU A 902 -38.02 91.17 -7.93
C GLU A 902 -37.62 92.14 -9.06
N VAL A 903 -36.92 91.67 -10.09
CA VAL A 903 -36.56 92.48 -11.27
C VAL A 903 -37.81 92.90 -12.05
N MET A 904 -38.73 91.98 -12.32
CA MET A 904 -39.96 92.27 -13.07
C MET A 904 -40.95 93.15 -12.29
N ALA A 905 -40.99 93.04 -10.95
CA ALA A 905 -41.89 93.81 -10.10
C ALA A 905 -41.39 95.23 -9.77
N SER A 906 -40.07 95.47 -9.83
CA SER A 906 -39.46 96.75 -9.42
C SER A 906 -38.75 97.52 -10.55
N GLY A 907 -38.48 96.87 -11.70
CA GLY A 907 -37.89 97.50 -12.87
C GLY A 907 -38.92 98.03 -13.87
N GLU A 908 -38.52 99.06 -14.63
CA GLU A 908 -39.28 99.51 -15.81
C GLU A 908 -38.83 98.70 -17.04
N PRO A 909 -39.75 98.06 -17.79
CA PRO A 909 -39.40 97.22 -18.94
C PRO A 909 -38.90 98.04 -20.13
N VAL A 910 -37.79 97.60 -20.72
CA VAL A 910 -37.16 98.22 -21.89
C VAL A 910 -37.79 97.67 -23.16
N GLY A 911 -38.46 98.52 -23.93
CA GLY A 911 -39.00 98.15 -25.23
C GLY A 911 -37.91 97.78 -26.25
N VAL A 912 -38.19 96.78 -27.10
CA VAL A 912 -37.28 96.36 -28.18
C VAL A 912 -36.95 97.55 -29.08
N GLY A 913 -35.66 97.83 -29.28
CA GLY A 913 -35.18 98.97 -30.07
C GLY A 913 -35.16 100.33 -29.34
N ALA A 914 -35.46 100.37 -28.03
CA ALA A 914 -35.31 101.58 -27.23
C ALA A 914 -33.84 102.05 -27.20
N ARG A 915 -33.64 103.37 -27.25
CA ARG A 915 -32.33 104.00 -27.03
C ARG A 915 -32.20 104.35 -25.56
N LEU A 916 -31.27 103.71 -24.87
CA LEU A 916 -30.89 104.01 -23.50
C LEU A 916 -29.65 104.92 -23.47
N VAL A 917 -29.44 105.60 -22.35
CA VAL A 917 -28.27 106.47 -22.13
C VAL A 917 -27.06 105.60 -21.74
N GLU A 918 -25.86 106.07 -22.03
CA GLU A 918 -24.64 105.42 -21.53
C GLU A 918 -24.63 105.31 -19.99
N ASP A 919 -23.98 104.27 -19.47
CA ASP A 919 -24.00 103.81 -18.07
C ASP A 919 -25.40 103.54 -17.47
N THR A 920 -26.45 103.44 -18.32
CA THR A 920 -27.74 102.92 -17.86
C THR A 920 -27.58 101.48 -17.35
N ARG A 921 -28.01 101.26 -16.10
CA ARG A 921 -28.03 99.94 -15.46
C ARG A 921 -29.20 99.11 -16.00
N LEU A 922 -28.88 97.95 -16.55
CA LEU A 922 -29.82 96.94 -17.03
C LEU A 922 -29.85 95.70 -16.14
N TRP A 923 -31.02 95.11 -16.04
CA TRP A 923 -31.21 93.71 -15.65
C TRP A 923 -31.89 92.97 -16.79
N PHE A 924 -31.51 91.71 -17.00
CA PHE A 924 -32.14 90.83 -17.96
C PHE A 924 -32.93 89.74 -17.23
N VAL A 925 -34.10 89.41 -17.77
CA VAL A 925 -34.91 88.27 -17.31
C VAL A 925 -35.13 87.35 -18.50
N PHE A 926 -34.81 86.08 -18.32
CA PHE A 926 -34.99 85.02 -19.30
C PHE A 926 -36.21 84.22 -18.89
N GLU A 927 -37.27 84.33 -19.67
CA GLU A 927 -38.41 83.42 -19.62
C GLU A 927 -38.01 82.11 -20.30
N VAL A 928 -38.17 80.97 -19.63
CA VAL A 928 -37.73 79.63 -20.09
C VAL A 928 -38.90 78.67 -20.01
N ARG A 929 -39.42 78.23 -21.15
CA ARG A 929 -40.65 77.42 -21.22
C ARG A 929 -40.41 76.08 -21.92
N ASN A 930 -40.88 74.98 -21.33
CA ASN A 930 -40.90 73.68 -21.99
C ASN A 930 -42.04 73.64 -23.01
N VAL A 931 -41.69 73.47 -24.28
CA VAL A 931 -42.61 73.40 -25.44
C VAL A 931 -42.52 72.07 -26.19
N SER A 932 -41.93 71.06 -25.55
CA SER A 932 -41.89 69.66 -26.01
C SER A 932 -43.31 69.12 -26.22
N ARG A 933 -43.54 68.34 -27.29
CA ARG A 933 -44.91 67.97 -27.71
C ARG A 933 -45.33 66.51 -27.46
N ASP A 934 -44.38 65.59 -27.27
CA ASP A 934 -44.68 64.17 -27.07
C ASP A 934 -43.87 63.55 -25.90
N ASP A 935 -42.80 62.76 -26.14
CA ASP A 935 -42.19 61.90 -25.11
C ASP A 935 -41.61 62.65 -23.90
N TRP A 936 -41.19 63.91 -24.14
CA TRP A 936 -40.60 64.81 -23.15
C TRP A 936 -41.62 65.81 -22.56
N ALA A 937 -42.91 65.64 -22.85
CA ALA A 937 -44.00 66.50 -22.38
C ALA A 937 -44.36 66.31 -20.88
N SER A 938 -43.75 65.38 -20.17
CA SER A 938 -43.97 65.23 -18.73
C SER A 938 -43.16 66.26 -17.93
N GLU A 939 -41.83 66.24 -18.07
CA GLU A 939 -40.90 67.03 -17.27
C GLU A 939 -39.51 67.06 -17.91
N LEU A 940 -38.93 68.25 -18.10
CA LEU A 940 -37.49 68.42 -18.33
C LEU A 940 -36.80 68.71 -16.99
N ARG A 941 -35.55 68.28 -16.82
CA ARG A 941 -34.78 68.43 -15.57
C ARG A 941 -33.39 68.97 -15.84
N ASN A 942 -32.87 69.76 -14.91
CA ASN A 942 -31.54 70.39 -14.97
C ASN A 942 -31.31 71.21 -16.25
N VAL A 943 -32.28 72.01 -16.69
CA VAL A 943 -32.17 72.87 -17.88
C VAL A 943 -31.21 74.01 -17.58
N VAL A 944 -30.04 74.04 -18.21
CA VAL A 944 -29.05 75.13 -18.09
C VAL A 944 -29.25 76.16 -19.20
N VAL A 945 -29.20 77.45 -18.86
CA VAL A 945 -29.34 78.57 -19.80
C VAL A 945 -28.09 79.43 -19.80
N THR A 946 -27.59 79.74 -21.00
CA THR A 946 -26.44 80.61 -21.25
C THR A 946 -26.77 81.60 -22.35
N ASP A 947 -26.06 82.73 -22.38
CA ASP A 947 -26.25 83.82 -23.32
C ASP A 947 -24.90 84.24 -23.91
N THR A 948 -24.83 84.47 -25.22
CA THR A 948 -23.56 84.72 -25.92
C THR A 948 -22.90 86.06 -25.59
N VAL A 949 -23.59 86.96 -24.88
CA VAL A 949 -23.07 88.28 -24.46
C VAL A 949 -22.94 88.39 -22.93
N LEU A 950 -23.83 87.71 -22.18
CA LEU A 950 -23.86 87.77 -20.71
C LEU A 950 -23.20 86.57 -20.02
N GLY A 951 -22.92 85.48 -20.74
CA GLY A 951 -22.38 84.25 -20.18
C GLY A 951 -23.47 83.37 -19.52
N ASP A 952 -23.13 82.72 -18.42
CA ASP A 952 -24.05 81.82 -17.72
C ASP A 952 -25.20 82.61 -17.05
N ILE A 953 -26.44 82.16 -17.30
CA ILE A 953 -27.66 82.80 -16.77
C ILE A 953 -28.18 82.06 -15.55
N GLY A 954 -28.15 80.72 -15.57
CA GLY A 954 -28.58 79.88 -14.46
C GLY A 954 -29.06 78.51 -14.91
N ALA A 955 -29.69 77.77 -14.00
CA ALA A 955 -30.28 76.47 -14.25
C ALA A 955 -31.69 76.36 -13.65
N VAL A 956 -32.50 75.46 -14.21
CA VAL A 956 -33.86 75.14 -13.78
C VAL A 956 -33.93 73.64 -13.49
N ASP A 957 -34.08 73.27 -12.22
CA ASP A 957 -34.03 71.88 -11.75
C ASP A 957 -35.13 70.99 -12.37
N SER A 958 -36.32 71.56 -12.60
CA SER A 958 -37.50 70.90 -13.18
C SER A 958 -38.37 71.90 -13.96
N LEU A 959 -38.88 71.49 -15.12
CA LEU A 959 -39.74 72.28 -16.01
C LEU A 959 -40.75 71.37 -16.76
N GLY A 960 -41.97 71.26 -16.24
CA GLY A 960 -43.07 70.53 -16.88
C GLY A 960 -43.57 71.20 -18.17
N ILE A 961 -44.33 70.49 -19.02
CA ILE A 961 -44.92 71.09 -20.23
C ILE A 961 -45.76 72.32 -19.90
N ASP A 962 -45.65 73.35 -20.74
CA ASP A 962 -46.30 74.66 -20.58
C ASP A 962 -45.99 75.37 -19.24
N GLN A 963 -45.09 74.83 -18.42
CA GLN A 963 -44.50 75.57 -17.32
C GLN A 963 -43.40 76.49 -17.85
N THR A 964 -43.32 77.64 -17.19
CA THR A 964 -42.36 78.69 -17.46
C THR A 964 -41.58 78.96 -16.18
N ALA A 965 -40.25 78.86 -16.26
CA ALA A 965 -39.33 79.35 -15.24
C ALA A 965 -38.74 80.69 -15.66
N TYR A 966 -38.31 81.49 -14.68
CA TYR A 966 -37.73 82.81 -14.93
C TYR A 966 -36.36 82.92 -14.25
N LEU A 967 -35.32 83.22 -15.02
CA LEU A 967 -33.96 83.45 -14.54
C LEU A 967 -33.58 84.93 -14.69
N ALA A 968 -32.88 85.50 -13.71
CA ALA A 968 -32.41 86.89 -13.75
C ALA A 968 -30.89 86.97 -13.86
N HIS A 969 -30.40 87.93 -14.65
CA HIS A 969 -28.98 88.22 -14.78
C HIS A 969 -28.74 89.74 -14.80
N GLY A 970 -27.86 90.21 -13.92
CA GLY A 970 -27.50 91.62 -13.79
C GLY A 970 -26.82 91.95 -12.46
N PRO A 971 -26.49 93.23 -12.20
CA PRO A 971 -26.70 94.37 -13.09
C PRO A 971 -25.63 94.49 -14.18
N TYR A 972 -26.06 94.66 -15.44
CA TYR A 972 -25.20 95.00 -16.58
C TYR A 972 -25.20 96.52 -16.81
N TYR A 973 -24.11 97.08 -17.34
CA TYR A 973 -24.01 98.51 -17.65
C TYR A 973 -23.78 98.73 -19.14
N LEU A 974 -24.61 99.57 -19.76
CA LEU A 974 -24.44 99.98 -21.15
C LEU A 974 -23.31 101.01 -21.29
N ARG A 975 -22.07 100.55 -21.41
CA ARG A 975 -20.95 101.39 -21.86
C ARG A 975 -21.02 101.58 -23.37
N ALA A 976 -20.58 102.72 -23.89
CA ALA A 976 -20.30 102.83 -25.30
C ALA A 976 -19.13 101.92 -25.66
N THR A 977 -19.37 100.93 -26.51
CA THR A 977 -18.30 100.28 -27.25
C THR A 977 -17.69 101.33 -28.18
N GLU A 978 -16.40 101.64 -28.00
CA GLU A 978 -15.63 102.17 -29.12
C GLU A 978 -15.76 101.19 -30.30
N PRO A 979 -15.87 101.67 -31.55
CA PRO A 979 -15.92 100.78 -32.71
C PRO A 979 -14.54 100.14 -32.91
N GLU A 980 -14.37 98.91 -32.41
CA GLU A 980 -13.22 98.07 -32.80
C GLU A 980 -13.25 97.80 -34.33
N PRO A 981 -12.06 97.75 -34.98
CA PRO A 981 -11.92 97.61 -36.44
C PRO A 981 -12.02 96.17 -36.96
#